data_AF-A0A1Z5ST68-F1
#
_entry.id   AF-A0A1Z5ST68-F1
#
_cell.length_a   1.000
_cell.length_b   1.000
_cell.length_c   1.000
_cell.angle_alpha   90.00
_cell.angle_beta   90.00
_cell.angle_gamma   90.00
#
_symmetry.space_group_name_H-M   'P 1'
#
loop_
_entity.id
_entity.type
_entity.pdbx_description
1 polymer ?
#
loop_
_entity_poly.entity_id
_entity_poly.type
_entity_poly.pdbx_seq_one_letter_code
_entity_poly.pdbx_strand_id
1 'polypeptide(L)'
;MQSCCWALRSALRQRHSLNASTGAWTFAIRDGFKRSFTTTSARRAGPLKVQGELEQRIAKIPIERFRNFCIVAHVDHGKSTLSDRLLELTGTIEPGGKKQILDKLDVERERGITVKAQTCSMIYNYMGEDYLLHLVDTPGHVDFRAEVSRSYASCGGALLLVDASQGVQAQTVANFYLAFAQNLALVPVLNKVDLPSADKDRVLEQLQETFELDGSNAIGVSAKTGMNVDKVLPTIIEQIPAPVGKETAPLKVLLVDSWYDNYKGVILLVRIFEGQIRAGDRVKSFATGSEYIVGEVGIMYPLETPQTVLRAGQVGYIYFNPGMKRSKEAKVGDTYTHTHSISKVEPLPGFEEPQSMVFVSAFPTDQSEFSRLEDSINQLTLNDRSVLVTKESSEALGAGWRLGFLGTLHCSVFEDRLRQEHGASIIITPPSVPFKVVWKGGKEEVISNPNHFPDSQTVHGKIESLQEPYITATITMPEEYLGKVIELCEGNRGEQESLSFFTATQVILKYALPLERLVDDFFGKLKSATKGYASLDYEEAGYKDSNIAKLQLHVNKAPVDAVARVIHISQAQRLGKEWVSKFKEHVDRQMFEVVIQAVVGKSVVARETLKPFRKDVLQKLHAADASRRKKLLEKQKEGRRKLRAVGNVAIDNKAFQSFLANLTRSTPTTMPLEKLEGVELPAAADMHVHLRENEMMELVTPMIRRGGVNTVFVMPNLVPPITTVAHCLAYKKQLQELASDVTFLMSLYLHPHISPATVKEAKQAGITGIKSYPHGVTTHSDHGVMSYEQFYPVFEEMERQDMVLNLHGELPPSQGQDITVLNAEESFLPTLKDLHRRFPNLRIILEHCTSAAAIQAVKDCGPTVAATITAHHPFLIVDDWAGDPHCFCKPVAKLPSDRRAILKTLISGDPKFFFGTDSAPHPAHTKRADRFAAGVFTQPHAVGYVVDALEQGIETGVLAEEDVTKEKLQGFLCDFGRRFYKVQDERQERISLQRRKEVVEEILRSEDGKVEVVPFRRGKMTWEAKWL
;
A
#
# COMPACT_ATOMS: atom_id res chain seq x y z
N MET A 1 38.24 6.14 37.09
CA MET A 1 39.17 6.72 36.09
C MET A 1 38.54 8.04 35.67
N GLN A 2 39.06 9.22 36.04
CA GLN A 2 40.36 9.81 35.66
C GLN A 2 40.57 9.87 34.14
N SER A 3 40.27 11.04 33.59
CA SER A 3 41.15 11.92 32.80
C SER A 3 42.16 11.33 31.80
N CYS A 4 42.09 11.81 30.55
CA CYS A 4 43.11 12.67 29.90
C CYS A 4 42.56 13.17 28.54
N CYS A 5 42.55 14.48 28.21
CA CYS A 5 43.68 15.37 27.87
C CYS A 5 44.32 15.00 26.52
N TRP A 6 44.70 15.92 25.60
CA TRP A 6 44.80 17.40 25.59
C TRP A 6 44.86 17.85 24.09
N ALA A 7 44.21 18.91 23.59
CA ALA A 7 44.45 20.35 23.75
C ALA A 7 45.45 21.00 22.75
N LEU A 8 45.04 22.09 22.08
CA LEU A 8 45.81 23.26 21.58
C LEU A 8 44.77 24.30 21.09
N ARG A 9 44.48 25.39 21.82
CA ARG A 9 45.12 26.74 21.75
C ARG A 9 44.89 27.45 20.39
N SER A 10 44.50 28.73 20.29
CA SER A 10 44.72 29.85 21.22
C SER A 10 43.84 31.10 20.96
N ALA A 11 43.74 31.98 21.98
CA ALA A 11 43.63 33.46 21.90
C ALA A 11 42.31 34.10 21.38
N LEU A 12 41.81 35.24 21.89
CA LEU A 12 42.35 36.24 22.83
C LEU A 12 41.25 36.94 23.69
N ARG A 13 41.59 37.19 24.97
CA ARG A 13 41.07 38.15 25.98
C ARG A 13 39.98 39.18 25.60
N GLN A 14 38.98 39.35 26.48
CA GLN A 14 38.82 40.39 27.54
C GLN A 14 37.52 40.07 28.35
N ARG A 15 37.34 40.30 29.67
CA ARG A 15 38.19 40.77 30.79
C ARG A 15 37.67 40.19 32.13
N HIS A 16 38.58 40.12 33.12
CA HIS A 16 38.43 39.76 34.55
C HIS A 16 37.14 40.23 35.26
N SER A 17 36.46 39.50 36.15
CA SER A 17 36.83 38.61 37.30
C SER A 17 37.22 39.33 38.59
N LEU A 18 36.63 38.92 39.74
CA LEU A 18 37.13 38.91 41.13
C LEU A 18 35.91 38.58 42.06
N ASN A 19 35.99 37.85 43.19
CA ASN A 19 36.87 36.74 43.58
C ASN A 19 36.20 35.94 44.73
N ALA A 20 36.68 34.74 45.04
CA ALA A 20 36.18 33.93 46.16
C ALA A 20 36.87 34.27 47.50
N SER A 21 36.28 33.89 48.66
CA SER A 21 36.81 32.83 49.56
C SER A 21 36.34 32.90 51.03
N THR A 22 35.84 31.75 51.53
CA THR A 22 36.01 31.13 52.88
C THR A 22 36.09 31.95 54.18
N GLY A 23 35.28 31.54 55.17
CA GLY A 23 35.53 31.70 56.61
C GLY A 23 34.53 30.90 57.46
N ALA A 24 34.98 30.16 58.47
CA ALA A 24 34.13 29.27 59.30
C ALA A 24 34.29 29.57 60.80
N TRP A 25 33.22 29.48 61.59
CA TRP A 25 33.26 29.39 63.07
C TRP A 25 31.98 28.74 63.66
N THR A 26 32.12 28.19 64.87
CA THR A 26 31.08 27.54 65.70
C THR A 26 30.62 28.51 66.84
N PHE A 27 29.79 28.20 67.86
CA PHE A 27 29.21 26.95 68.40
C PHE A 27 28.01 27.32 69.33
N ALA A 28 26.82 26.69 69.22
CA ALA A 28 25.87 26.63 70.37
C ALA A 28 24.65 25.70 70.15
N ILE A 29 24.33 24.89 71.17
CA ILE A 29 23.06 24.16 71.34
C ILE A 29 22.23 24.89 72.40
N ARG A 30 20.91 25.00 72.24
CA ARG A 30 19.99 25.13 73.38
C ARG A 30 18.59 24.60 73.08
N ASP A 31 18.07 23.86 74.05
CA ASP A 31 16.84 23.07 73.95
C ASP A 31 15.57 23.85 74.28
N GLY A 32 14.43 23.36 73.77
CA GLY A 32 13.11 23.51 74.37
C GLY A 32 12.27 24.74 74.00
N PHE A 33 11.18 24.52 73.25
CA PHE A 33 9.81 24.75 73.77
C PHE A 33 8.75 24.10 72.86
N LYS A 34 7.72 23.47 73.46
CA LYS A 34 6.55 22.93 72.74
C LYS A 34 5.69 24.06 72.16
N ARG A 35 5.28 23.98 70.89
CA ARG A 35 3.99 24.55 70.43
C ARG A 35 3.26 23.64 69.43
N SER A 36 1.95 23.59 69.65
CA SER A 36 0.89 22.81 69.02
C SER A 36 0.89 22.73 67.49
N PHE A 37 0.49 21.56 66.97
CA PHE A 37 -0.12 21.45 65.65
C PHE A 37 -1.41 22.27 65.61
N THR A 38 -1.48 23.25 64.70
CA THR A 38 -2.73 23.91 64.33
C THR A 38 -3.21 23.31 63.01
N THR A 39 -4.43 22.78 62.98
CA THR A 39 -5.03 22.17 61.79
C THR A 39 -5.39 23.24 60.76
N THR A 40 -4.53 23.47 59.78
CA THR A 40 -4.84 24.36 58.66
C THR A 40 -5.80 23.66 57.68
N SER A 41 -7.09 24.00 57.82
CA SER A 41 -8.16 23.95 56.81
C SER A 41 -8.09 22.87 55.72
N ALA A 42 -9.12 22.04 55.65
CA ALA A 42 -9.42 21.24 54.45
C ALA A 42 -9.31 22.10 53.18
N ARG A 43 -8.42 21.70 52.26
CA ARG A 43 -8.38 22.30 50.92
C ARG A 43 -9.77 22.09 50.31
N ARG A 44 -10.51 23.19 50.10
CA ARG A 44 -11.76 23.16 49.34
C ARG A 44 -11.48 22.43 48.03
N ALA A 45 -12.37 21.50 47.66
CA ALA A 45 -12.33 20.88 46.35
C ALA A 45 -12.25 21.99 45.28
N GLY A 46 -11.47 21.75 44.23
CA GLY A 46 -11.49 22.63 43.07
C GLY A 46 -12.94 22.78 42.56
N PRO A 47 -13.28 23.90 41.92
CA PRO A 47 -14.63 24.06 41.36
C PRO A 47 -14.95 22.86 40.46
N LEU A 48 -16.13 22.26 40.67
CA LEU A 48 -16.65 21.23 39.77
C LEU A 48 -16.54 21.75 38.34
N LYS A 49 -15.97 20.96 37.42
CA LYS A 49 -16.04 21.26 35.98
C LYS A 49 -17.51 21.53 35.66
N VAL A 50 -17.81 22.72 35.11
CA VAL A 50 -19.16 23.03 34.66
C VAL A 50 -19.50 22.03 33.55
N GLN A 51 -20.53 21.22 33.78
CA GLN A 51 -20.94 20.19 32.82
C GLN A 51 -21.31 20.86 31.50
N GLY A 52 -20.74 20.37 30.39
CA GLY A 52 -21.06 20.86 29.06
C GLY A 52 -22.52 20.59 28.71
N GLU A 53 -23.09 21.36 27.79
CA GLU A 53 -24.49 21.20 27.35
C GLU A 53 -24.81 19.76 26.90
N LEU A 54 -23.88 19.14 26.18
CA LEU A 54 -23.91 17.74 25.78
C LEU A 54 -24.01 16.78 26.99
N GLU A 55 -23.20 16.99 28.02
CA GLU A 55 -23.20 16.16 29.23
C GLU A 55 -24.50 16.35 30.02
N GLN A 56 -25.02 17.57 30.11
CA GLN A 56 -26.31 17.84 30.73
C GLN A 56 -27.48 17.21 29.96
N ARG A 57 -27.37 17.08 28.63
CA ARG A 57 -28.32 16.33 27.80
C ARG A 57 -28.24 14.83 28.10
N ILE A 58 -27.04 14.25 28.08
CA ILE A 58 -26.80 12.82 28.39
C ILE A 58 -27.25 12.45 29.81
N ALA A 59 -27.04 13.33 30.79
CA ALA A 59 -27.45 13.10 32.18
C ALA A 59 -28.98 13.00 32.35
N LYS A 60 -29.76 13.64 31.47
CA LYS A 60 -31.23 13.57 31.46
C LYS A 60 -31.78 12.30 30.81
N ILE A 61 -30.97 11.61 29.99
CA ILE A 61 -31.39 10.36 29.34
C ILE A 61 -31.37 9.23 30.39
N PRO A 62 -32.50 8.53 30.60
CA PRO A 62 -32.59 7.41 31.53
C PRO A 62 -32.09 6.10 30.87
N ILE A 63 -31.72 5.10 31.67
CA ILE A 63 -31.05 3.88 31.20
C ILE A 63 -31.90 3.07 30.21
N GLU A 64 -33.23 3.14 30.33
CA GLU A 64 -34.22 2.50 29.44
C GLU A 64 -34.13 3.02 28.00
N ARG A 65 -33.49 4.18 27.78
CA ARG A 65 -33.26 4.81 26.47
C ARG A 65 -31.80 4.70 26.00
N PHE A 66 -31.00 3.84 26.62
CA PHE A 66 -29.68 3.49 26.12
C PHE A 66 -29.79 2.27 25.18
N ARG A 67 -28.98 2.21 24.12
CA ARG A 67 -28.87 1.04 23.23
C ARG A 67 -27.40 0.77 22.91
N ASN A 68 -26.90 -0.41 23.23
CA ASN A 68 -25.52 -0.79 22.92
C ASN A 68 -25.55 -1.84 21.81
N PHE A 69 -24.95 -1.56 20.66
CA PHE A 69 -25.04 -2.43 19.50
C PHE A 69 -23.77 -2.46 18.66
N CYS A 70 -23.57 -3.55 17.93
CA CYS A 70 -22.51 -3.70 16.93
C CYS A 70 -23.09 -3.95 15.53
N ILE A 71 -22.21 -4.01 14.52
CA ILE A 71 -22.58 -4.41 13.16
C ILE A 71 -21.84 -5.70 12.79
N VAL A 72 -22.61 -6.78 12.63
CA VAL A 72 -22.17 -8.10 12.18
C VAL A 72 -22.24 -8.13 10.66
N ALA A 73 -21.12 -8.33 9.98
CA ALA A 73 -21.06 -8.32 8.51
C ALA A 73 -19.96 -9.26 7.99
N HIS A 74 -20.10 -9.75 6.76
CA HIS A 74 -18.95 -10.24 5.99
C HIS A 74 -18.11 -9.05 5.52
N VAL A 75 -16.86 -9.31 5.12
CA VAL A 75 -16.04 -8.33 4.38
C VAL A 75 -16.82 -7.82 3.15
N ASP A 76 -16.64 -6.55 2.80
CA ASP A 76 -17.31 -5.85 1.70
C ASP A 76 -18.84 -5.74 1.73
N HIS A 77 -19.54 -6.26 2.75
CA HIS A 77 -21.01 -6.05 2.91
C HIS A 77 -21.39 -4.58 3.26
N GLY A 78 -20.42 -3.67 3.38
CA GLY A 78 -20.65 -2.22 3.52
C GLY A 78 -20.81 -1.71 4.94
N LYS A 79 -20.22 -2.42 5.92
CA LYS A 79 -20.24 -2.11 7.36
C LYS A 79 -19.80 -0.68 7.69
N SER A 80 -18.56 -0.29 7.39
CA SER A 80 -18.04 1.05 7.71
C SER A 80 -18.86 2.16 7.05
N THR A 81 -19.33 1.93 5.82
CA THR A 81 -20.20 2.87 5.10
C THR A 81 -21.55 3.04 5.79
N LEU A 82 -22.13 1.98 6.36
CA LEU A 82 -23.36 2.10 7.16
C LEU A 82 -23.09 2.87 8.46
N SER A 83 -21.99 2.57 9.16
CA SER A 83 -21.56 3.27 10.38
C SER A 83 -21.42 4.79 10.15
N ASP A 84 -20.78 5.22 9.06
CA ASP A 84 -20.69 6.63 8.69
C ASP A 84 -22.08 7.26 8.51
N ARG A 85 -23.00 6.60 7.78
CA ARG A 85 -24.36 7.14 7.56
C ARG A 85 -25.16 7.27 8.86
N LEU A 86 -25.01 6.34 9.80
CA LEU A 86 -25.65 6.47 11.11
C LEU A 86 -25.14 7.71 11.86
N LEU A 87 -23.83 7.96 11.83
CA LEU A 87 -23.20 9.14 12.44
C LEU A 87 -23.58 10.46 11.77
N GLU A 88 -23.77 10.48 10.45
CA GLU A 88 -24.30 11.65 9.71
C GLU A 88 -25.75 11.93 10.13
N LEU A 89 -26.60 10.90 10.22
CA LEU A 89 -28.03 11.02 10.57
C LEU A 89 -28.25 11.51 12.02
N THR A 90 -27.35 11.20 12.94
CA THR A 90 -27.38 11.70 14.33
C THR A 90 -26.73 13.07 14.50
N GLY A 91 -26.22 13.69 13.43
CA GLY A 91 -25.50 14.96 13.49
C GLY A 91 -24.19 14.88 14.28
N THR A 92 -23.62 13.68 14.41
CA THR A 92 -22.35 13.44 15.10
C THR A 92 -21.15 13.85 14.24
N ILE A 93 -21.32 13.79 12.93
CA ILE A 93 -20.36 14.20 11.90
C ILE A 93 -21.09 15.00 10.82
N GLU A 94 -20.36 15.87 10.11
CA GLU A 94 -20.94 16.66 9.02
C GLU A 94 -21.21 15.79 7.77
N PRO A 95 -22.39 15.88 7.14
CA PRO A 95 -22.72 15.11 5.94
C PRO A 95 -21.76 15.38 4.78
N GLY A 96 -21.25 14.31 4.15
CA GLY A 96 -20.34 14.43 3.00
C GLY A 96 -18.89 14.82 3.37
N GLY A 97 -18.52 14.72 4.64
CA GLY A 97 -17.14 14.88 5.12
C GLY A 97 -16.20 13.75 4.69
N LYS A 98 -15.16 13.49 5.49
CA LYS A 98 -14.26 12.34 5.26
C LYS A 98 -15.06 11.05 5.35
N LYS A 99 -14.92 10.17 4.36
CA LYS A 99 -15.50 8.82 4.39
C LYS A 99 -14.67 7.92 5.31
N GLN A 100 -15.33 6.91 5.90
CA GLN A 100 -14.74 5.93 6.80
C GLN A 100 -14.04 6.59 7.99
N ILE A 101 -14.82 7.29 8.81
CA ILE A 101 -14.29 8.05 9.95
C ILE A 101 -13.84 7.13 11.10
N LEU A 102 -14.50 5.98 11.23
CA LEU A 102 -14.13 4.97 12.23
C LEU A 102 -12.85 4.21 11.83
N ASP A 103 -12.64 3.91 10.54
CA ASP A 103 -11.39 3.29 10.07
C ASP A 103 -10.23 4.31 10.25
N LYS A 104 -9.41 4.10 11.30
CA LYS A 104 -8.43 5.09 11.79
C LYS A 104 -7.05 4.89 11.16
N LEU A 105 -6.68 3.64 10.89
CA LEU A 105 -5.38 3.30 10.30
C LEU A 105 -5.44 3.50 8.78
N ASP A 106 -4.35 3.98 8.17
CA ASP A 106 -4.34 4.18 6.72
C ASP A 106 -4.46 2.85 5.95
N VAL A 107 -3.86 1.77 6.47
CA VAL A 107 -4.02 0.40 5.96
C VAL A 107 -5.45 -0.14 6.00
N GLU A 108 -6.30 0.33 6.92
CA GLU A 108 -7.73 -0.03 6.97
C GLU A 108 -8.46 0.59 5.76
N ARG A 109 -8.18 1.87 5.49
CA ARG A 109 -8.75 2.61 4.35
C ARG A 109 -8.23 2.13 3.00
N GLU A 110 -6.94 1.81 2.90
CA GLU A 110 -6.31 1.30 1.67
C GLU A 110 -6.84 -0.07 1.27
N ARG A 111 -7.05 -0.96 2.25
CA ARG A 111 -7.55 -2.33 2.02
C ARG A 111 -9.07 -2.48 2.12
N GLY A 112 -9.80 -1.45 2.55
CA GLY A 112 -11.26 -1.47 2.72
C GLY A 112 -11.76 -2.33 3.89
N ILE A 113 -10.91 -2.63 4.86
CA ILE A 113 -11.21 -3.53 5.99
C ILE A 113 -11.07 -2.80 7.33
N THR A 114 -11.93 -3.13 8.29
CA THR A 114 -11.73 -2.74 9.70
C THR A 114 -10.88 -3.79 10.40
N VAL A 115 -9.75 -3.37 10.96
CA VAL A 115 -8.78 -4.22 11.66
C VAL A 115 -8.99 -4.12 13.17
N LYS A 116 -9.17 -2.90 13.69
CA LYS A 116 -9.40 -2.66 15.12
C LYS A 116 -10.83 -2.18 15.37
N ALA A 117 -11.50 -2.77 16.36
CA ALA A 117 -12.84 -2.36 16.76
C ALA A 117 -12.86 -0.90 17.24
N GLN A 118 -13.85 -0.12 16.80
CA GLN A 118 -14.00 1.28 17.19
C GLN A 118 -15.37 1.54 17.79
N THR A 119 -15.40 2.27 18.89
CA THR A 119 -16.66 2.65 19.55
C THR A 119 -16.95 4.13 19.31
N CYS A 120 -18.20 4.42 18.99
CA CYS A 120 -18.76 5.76 18.99
C CYS A 120 -20.13 5.75 19.69
N SER A 121 -20.42 6.84 20.39
CA SER A 121 -21.75 7.13 20.92
C SER A 121 -22.57 7.85 19.85
N MET A 122 -23.85 8.06 20.09
CA MET A 122 -24.83 8.72 19.24
C MET A 122 -25.96 9.24 20.10
N ILE A 123 -26.39 10.48 19.90
CA ILE A 123 -27.62 10.99 20.50
C ILE A 123 -28.64 11.18 19.39
N TYR A 124 -29.74 10.45 19.47
CA TYR A 124 -30.81 10.49 18.49
C TYR A 124 -32.12 10.86 19.17
N ASN A 125 -32.88 11.78 18.58
CA ASN A 125 -34.21 12.13 19.08
C ASN A 125 -35.25 11.29 18.34
N TYR A 126 -35.97 10.44 19.08
CA TYR A 126 -37.03 9.60 18.54
C TYR A 126 -38.36 9.94 19.21
N MET A 127 -39.35 10.32 18.40
CA MET A 127 -40.68 10.74 18.85
C MET A 127 -40.66 11.87 19.92
N GLY A 128 -39.69 12.78 19.85
CA GLY A 128 -39.52 13.89 20.81
C GLY A 128 -38.61 13.56 21.99
N GLU A 129 -38.21 12.31 22.17
CA GLU A 129 -37.42 11.83 23.31
C GLU A 129 -35.98 11.48 22.89
N ASP A 130 -35.00 11.88 23.70
CA ASP A 130 -33.59 11.59 23.42
C ASP A 130 -33.18 10.18 23.86
N TYR A 131 -32.43 9.49 22.99
CA TYR A 131 -31.81 8.19 23.19
C TYR A 131 -30.29 8.30 23.07
N LEU A 132 -29.57 7.51 23.89
CA LEU A 132 -28.11 7.36 23.81
C LEU A 132 -27.79 6.01 23.19
N LEU A 133 -27.22 6.02 22.00
CA LEU A 133 -26.86 4.82 21.26
C LEU A 133 -25.33 4.67 21.29
N HIS A 134 -24.82 3.50 21.65
CA HIS A 134 -23.41 3.16 21.59
C HIS A 134 -23.20 2.12 20.48
N LEU A 135 -22.55 2.53 19.39
CA LEU A 135 -22.14 1.69 18.28
C LEU A 135 -20.71 1.19 18.51
N VAL A 136 -20.52 -0.13 18.42
CA VAL A 136 -19.21 -0.77 18.36
C VAL A 136 -19.03 -1.38 16.97
N ASP A 137 -18.22 -0.72 16.15
CA ASP A 137 -17.89 -1.19 14.82
C ASP A 137 -16.80 -2.28 14.91
N THR A 138 -17.12 -3.51 14.49
CA THR A 138 -16.27 -4.69 14.71
C THR A 138 -15.56 -5.16 13.44
N PRO A 139 -14.37 -5.79 13.52
CA PRO A 139 -13.75 -6.45 12.38
C PRO A 139 -14.65 -7.53 11.75
N GLY A 140 -14.51 -7.77 10.45
CA GLY A 140 -15.29 -8.81 9.73
C GLY A 140 -14.53 -10.14 9.52
N HIS A 141 -13.21 -10.17 9.79
CA HIS A 141 -12.33 -11.28 9.42
C HIS A 141 -11.95 -12.18 10.61
N VAL A 142 -11.79 -13.47 10.35
CA VAL A 142 -11.58 -14.54 11.36
C VAL A 142 -10.33 -14.35 12.23
N ASP A 143 -9.23 -13.86 11.66
CA ASP A 143 -8.01 -13.49 12.40
C ASP A 143 -8.27 -12.56 13.61
N PHE A 144 -9.38 -11.81 13.60
CA PHE A 144 -9.77 -10.88 14.66
C PHE A 144 -10.96 -11.38 15.50
N ARG A 145 -11.31 -12.68 15.41
CA ARG A 145 -12.43 -13.31 16.16
C ARG A 145 -12.42 -13.00 17.66
N ALA A 146 -11.24 -13.02 18.28
CA ALA A 146 -11.10 -12.67 19.70
C ALA A 146 -11.56 -11.23 19.99
N GLU A 147 -11.29 -10.30 19.07
CA GLU A 147 -11.71 -8.90 19.17
C GLU A 147 -13.21 -8.70 18.90
N VAL A 148 -13.74 -9.44 17.93
CA VAL A 148 -15.17 -9.51 17.64
C VAL A 148 -15.95 -10.00 18.87
N SER A 149 -15.54 -11.12 19.48
CA SER A 149 -16.18 -11.66 20.69
C SER A 149 -16.10 -10.69 21.88
N ARG A 150 -14.97 -10.00 22.06
CA ARG A 150 -14.78 -8.96 23.09
C ARG A 150 -15.75 -7.79 22.91
N SER A 151 -15.92 -7.36 21.66
CA SER A 151 -16.85 -6.29 21.30
C SER A 151 -18.31 -6.68 21.50
N TYR A 152 -18.68 -7.91 21.17
CA TYR A 152 -20.06 -8.42 21.32
C TYR A 152 -20.49 -8.48 22.79
N ALA A 153 -19.60 -8.86 23.70
CA ALA A 153 -19.84 -8.80 25.15
C ALA A 153 -20.08 -7.37 25.69
N SER A 154 -19.78 -6.32 24.91
CA SER A 154 -20.10 -4.93 25.25
C SER A 154 -21.48 -4.44 24.76
N CYS A 155 -22.16 -5.25 23.95
CA CYS A 155 -23.44 -4.93 23.31
C CYS A 155 -24.66 -5.58 24.01
N GLY A 156 -25.85 -5.21 23.56
CA GLY A 156 -27.13 -5.88 23.85
C GLY A 156 -27.88 -6.32 22.58
N GLY A 157 -27.45 -5.85 21.41
CA GLY A 157 -27.92 -6.33 20.10
C GLY A 157 -26.88 -6.12 19.01
N ALA A 158 -27.20 -6.57 17.79
CA ALA A 158 -26.35 -6.43 16.62
C ALA A 158 -27.18 -6.22 15.34
N LEU A 159 -26.70 -5.36 14.44
CA LEU A 159 -27.20 -5.31 13.06
C LEU A 159 -26.56 -6.45 12.27
N LEU A 160 -27.35 -7.40 11.77
CA LEU A 160 -26.90 -8.46 10.88
C LEU A 160 -26.95 -7.95 9.44
N LEU A 161 -25.82 -7.47 8.93
CA LEU A 161 -25.69 -6.80 7.65
C LEU A 161 -25.33 -7.79 6.53
N VAL A 162 -26.29 -8.02 5.63
CA VAL A 162 -26.14 -8.93 4.48
C VAL A 162 -26.24 -8.16 3.16
N ASP A 163 -25.33 -8.39 2.23
CA ASP A 163 -25.38 -7.82 0.89
C ASP A 163 -26.51 -8.49 0.08
N ALA A 164 -27.51 -7.72 -0.36
CA ALA A 164 -28.65 -8.25 -1.11
C ALA A 164 -28.25 -8.88 -2.47
N SER A 165 -27.07 -8.56 -3.01
CA SER A 165 -26.58 -9.19 -4.25
C SER A 165 -25.84 -10.50 -4.01
N GLN A 166 -25.10 -10.62 -2.89
CA GLN A 166 -24.29 -11.80 -2.58
C GLN A 166 -25.03 -12.84 -1.73
N GLY A 167 -25.87 -12.38 -0.80
CA GLY A 167 -26.53 -13.22 0.21
C GLY A 167 -25.63 -13.58 1.39
N VAL A 168 -26.05 -14.58 2.17
CA VAL A 168 -25.33 -15.03 3.38
C VAL A 168 -23.99 -15.68 2.99
N GLN A 169 -22.91 -15.30 3.67
CA GLN A 169 -21.53 -15.78 3.44
C GLN A 169 -20.97 -16.49 4.68
N ALA A 170 -19.88 -17.25 4.53
CA ALA A 170 -19.26 -18.03 5.63
C ALA A 170 -19.04 -17.21 6.91
N GLN A 171 -18.46 -16.00 6.80
CA GLN A 171 -18.20 -15.12 7.95
C GLN A 171 -19.49 -14.50 8.52
N THR A 172 -20.55 -14.36 7.72
CA THR A 172 -21.89 -13.99 8.23
C THR A 172 -22.40 -15.07 9.18
N VAL A 173 -22.25 -16.34 8.80
CA VAL A 173 -22.65 -17.50 9.63
C VAL A 173 -21.79 -17.61 10.89
N ALA A 174 -20.47 -17.52 10.77
CA ALA A 174 -19.55 -17.59 11.92
C ALA A 174 -19.81 -16.46 12.94
N ASN A 175 -19.93 -15.22 12.47
CA ASN A 175 -20.19 -14.08 13.35
C ASN A 175 -21.64 -14.06 13.90
N PHE A 176 -22.63 -14.59 13.15
CA PHE A 176 -23.98 -14.84 13.66
C PHE A 176 -23.95 -15.75 14.89
N TYR A 177 -23.29 -16.91 14.81
CA TYR A 177 -23.24 -17.84 15.96
C TYR A 177 -22.50 -17.25 17.16
N LEU A 178 -21.48 -16.41 16.94
CA LEU A 178 -20.82 -15.66 18.02
C LEU A 178 -21.77 -14.65 18.67
N ALA A 179 -22.55 -13.90 17.89
CA ALA A 179 -23.52 -12.94 18.42
C ALA A 179 -24.69 -13.64 19.15
N PHE A 180 -25.17 -14.76 18.60
CA PHE A 180 -26.19 -15.62 19.19
C PHE A 180 -25.74 -16.23 20.52
N ALA A 181 -24.51 -16.77 20.60
CA ALA A 181 -23.94 -17.29 21.84
C ALA A 181 -23.79 -16.23 22.95
N GLN A 182 -23.67 -14.95 22.58
CA GLN A 182 -23.68 -13.80 23.50
C GLN A 182 -25.09 -13.28 23.81
N ASN A 183 -26.16 -13.95 23.35
CA ASN A 183 -27.57 -13.56 23.50
C ASN A 183 -27.88 -12.13 23.01
N LEU A 184 -27.24 -11.68 21.93
CA LEU A 184 -27.53 -10.39 21.32
C LEU A 184 -28.85 -10.42 20.54
N ALA A 185 -29.67 -9.38 20.69
CA ALA A 185 -30.83 -9.17 19.81
C ALA A 185 -30.37 -8.85 18.37
N LEU A 186 -30.74 -9.69 17.40
CA LEU A 186 -30.27 -9.59 16.02
C LEU A 186 -31.29 -8.87 15.14
N VAL A 187 -30.87 -7.77 14.51
CA VAL A 187 -31.71 -6.96 13.60
C VAL A 187 -31.22 -7.18 12.16
N PRO A 188 -31.97 -7.86 11.28
CA PRO A 188 -31.55 -8.11 9.91
C PRO A 188 -31.60 -6.84 9.05
N VAL A 189 -30.49 -6.54 8.35
CA VAL A 189 -30.36 -5.38 7.46
C VAL A 189 -29.79 -5.84 6.12
N LEU A 190 -30.55 -5.66 5.04
CA LEU A 190 -30.14 -6.00 3.68
C LEU A 190 -29.54 -4.77 2.99
N ASN A 191 -28.23 -4.77 2.76
CA ASN A 191 -27.51 -3.66 2.15
C ASN A 191 -27.39 -3.78 0.62
N LYS A 192 -26.94 -2.70 -0.03
CA LYS A 192 -26.69 -2.60 -1.48
C LYS A 192 -27.92 -2.88 -2.35
N VAL A 193 -29.11 -2.56 -1.85
CA VAL A 193 -30.37 -2.69 -2.60
C VAL A 193 -30.49 -1.76 -3.81
N ASP A 194 -29.49 -0.90 -4.04
CA ASP A 194 -29.32 -0.07 -5.24
C ASP A 194 -28.69 -0.83 -6.42
N LEU A 195 -28.12 -2.02 -6.21
CA LEU A 195 -27.49 -2.79 -7.28
C LEU A 195 -28.55 -3.51 -8.15
N PRO A 196 -28.40 -3.56 -9.49
CA PRO A 196 -29.29 -4.32 -10.36
C PRO A 196 -29.32 -5.83 -10.10
N SER A 197 -28.29 -6.35 -9.42
CA SER A 197 -28.15 -7.74 -9.00
C SER A 197 -28.67 -8.02 -7.58
N ALA A 198 -29.27 -7.02 -6.90
CA ALA A 198 -29.82 -7.20 -5.56
C ALA A 198 -31.13 -8.00 -5.59
N ASP A 199 -31.15 -9.11 -4.88
CA ASP A 199 -32.29 -10.01 -4.75
C ASP A 199 -32.64 -10.13 -3.26
N LYS A 200 -33.68 -9.39 -2.83
CA LYS A 200 -34.07 -9.34 -1.42
C LYS A 200 -34.74 -10.62 -0.98
N ASP A 201 -35.65 -11.14 -1.79
CA ASP A 201 -36.53 -12.24 -1.41
C ASP A 201 -35.71 -13.52 -1.18
N ARG A 202 -34.74 -13.81 -2.05
CA ARG A 202 -33.76 -14.90 -1.87
C ARG A 202 -32.94 -14.75 -0.57
N VAL A 203 -32.58 -13.54 -0.18
CA VAL A 203 -31.77 -13.32 1.04
C VAL A 203 -32.63 -13.39 2.30
N LEU A 204 -33.91 -13.02 2.24
CA LEU A 204 -34.87 -13.26 3.32
C LEU A 204 -35.10 -14.76 3.53
N GLU A 205 -35.26 -15.53 2.45
CA GLU A 205 -35.34 -16.99 2.47
C GLU A 205 -34.09 -17.60 3.14
N GLN A 206 -32.88 -17.19 2.71
CA GLN A 206 -31.62 -17.62 3.34
C GLN A 206 -31.53 -17.30 4.84
N LEU A 207 -31.97 -16.10 5.26
CA LEU A 207 -31.98 -15.72 6.69
C LEU A 207 -32.94 -16.61 7.51
N GLN A 208 -34.10 -16.94 6.94
CA GLN A 208 -35.08 -17.79 7.60
C GLN A 208 -34.62 -19.26 7.66
N GLU A 209 -34.10 -19.81 6.56
CA GLU A 209 -33.62 -21.20 6.49
C GLU A 209 -32.36 -21.45 7.34
N THR A 210 -31.46 -20.46 7.43
CA THR A 210 -30.14 -20.64 8.09
C THR A 210 -30.15 -20.27 9.55
N PHE A 211 -30.86 -19.20 9.90
CA PHE A 211 -30.76 -18.55 11.20
C PHE A 211 -32.07 -18.56 12.00
N GLU A 212 -33.14 -19.12 11.42
CA GLU A 212 -34.50 -19.11 11.96
C GLU A 212 -35.01 -17.67 12.28
N LEU A 213 -34.45 -16.66 11.62
CA LEU A 213 -34.80 -15.25 11.80
C LEU A 213 -36.02 -14.90 10.93
N ASP A 214 -37.02 -14.26 11.55
CA ASP A 214 -38.17 -13.73 10.82
C ASP A 214 -37.75 -12.53 9.94
N GLY A 215 -37.78 -12.77 8.63
CA GLY A 215 -37.48 -11.76 7.61
C GLY A 215 -38.48 -10.60 7.53
N SER A 216 -39.65 -10.69 8.18
CA SER A 216 -40.70 -9.65 8.15
C SER A 216 -40.20 -8.27 8.58
N ASN A 217 -39.21 -8.24 9.47
CA ASN A 217 -38.64 -7.04 10.08
C ASN A 217 -37.33 -6.56 9.43
N ALA A 218 -36.91 -7.18 8.32
CA ALA A 218 -35.63 -6.88 7.68
C ALA A 218 -35.66 -5.56 6.89
N ILE A 219 -34.66 -4.70 7.10
CA ILE A 219 -34.60 -3.38 6.47
C ILE A 219 -33.75 -3.44 5.19
N GLY A 220 -34.37 -3.20 4.04
CA GLY A 220 -33.65 -3.05 2.76
C GLY A 220 -33.08 -1.65 2.58
N VAL A 221 -31.76 -1.49 2.74
CA VAL A 221 -31.02 -0.22 2.71
C VAL A 221 -29.94 -0.16 1.62
N SER A 222 -29.50 1.06 1.29
CA SER A 222 -28.25 1.29 0.57
C SER A 222 -27.41 2.30 1.33
N ALA A 223 -26.40 1.82 2.07
CA ALA A 223 -25.45 2.70 2.78
C ALA A 223 -24.72 3.68 1.82
N LYS A 224 -24.52 3.26 0.57
CA LYS A 224 -23.88 4.07 -0.48
C LYS A 224 -24.73 5.30 -0.83
N THR A 225 -26.00 5.09 -1.16
CA THR A 225 -26.91 6.17 -1.61
C THR A 225 -27.64 6.88 -0.46
N GLY A 226 -27.70 6.26 0.72
CA GLY A 226 -28.50 6.72 1.87
C GLY A 226 -29.94 6.17 1.88
N MET A 227 -30.36 5.40 0.88
CA MET A 227 -31.73 4.89 0.77
C MET A 227 -32.13 4.03 1.99
N ASN A 228 -33.25 4.38 2.63
CA ASN A 228 -33.84 3.73 3.81
C ASN A 228 -32.95 3.67 5.07
N VAL A 229 -31.78 4.32 5.10
CA VAL A 229 -30.89 4.28 6.27
C VAL A 229 -31.50 5.03 7.47
N ASP A 230 -32.36 6.00 7.20
CA ASP A 230 -33.20 6.72 8.17
C ASP A 230 -34.05 5.79 9.05
N LYS A 231 -34.41 4.60 8.55
CA LYS A 231 -35.24 3.61 9.26
C LYS A 231 -34.43 2.76 10.25
N VAL A 232 -33.10 2.70 10.11
CA VAL A 232 -32.25 1.82 10.92
C VAL A 232 -32.21 2.26 12.38
N LEU A 233 -32.12 3.57 12.65
CA LEU A 233 -32.07 4.12 14.03
C LEU A 233 -33.39 3.90 14.81
N PRO A 234 -34.59 4.14 14.26
CA PRO A 234 -35.86 3.71 14.85
C PRO A 234 -35.89 2.21 15.18
N THR A 235 -35.51 1.35 14.24
CA THR A 235 -35.55 -0.11 14.45
C THR A 235 -34.58 -0.59 15.54
N ILE A 236 -33.39 0.03 15.64
CA ILE A 236 -32.47 -0.19 16.78
C ILE A 236 -33.14 0.14 18.11
N ILE A 237 -33.87 1.26 18.19
CA ILE A 237 -34.53 1.69 19.42
C ILE A 237 -35.66 0.73 19.81
N GLU A 238 -36.40 0.20 18.84
CA GLU A 238 -37.55 -0.68 19.05
C GLU A 238 -37.17 -2.14 19.34
N GLN A 239 -36.15 -2.68 18.66
CA GLN A 239 -35.81 -4.11 18.71
C GLN A 239 -34.63 -4.45 19.64
N ILE A 240 -33.66 -3.56 19.82
CA ILE A 240 -32.51 -3.84 20.70
C ILE A 240 -32.90 -3.50 22.15
N PRO A 241 -32.65 -4.39 23.12
CA PRO A 241 -33.01 -4.13 24.52
C PRO A 241 -32.16 -3.02 25.14
N ALA A 242 -32.74 -2.34 26.13
CA ALA A 242 -31.99 -1.45 27.01
C ALA A 242 -30.99 -2.23 27.88
N PRO A 243 -29.82 -1.67 28.22
CA PRO A 243 -28.90 -2.31 29.15
C PRO A 243 -29.51 -2.40 30.56
N VAL A 244 -29.36 -3.56 31.19
CA VAL A 244 -29.84 -3.80 32.56
C VAL A 244 -28.73 -3.46 33.56
N GLY A 245 -29.01 -2.58 34.52
CA GLY A 245 -28.07 -2.19 35.56
C GLY A 245 -28.67 -1.19 36.55
N LYS A 246 -27.99 -0.95 37.68
CA LYS A 246 -28.38 0.06 38.68
C LYS A 246 -27.20 0.94 39.06
N GLU A 247 -27.37 2.26 39.02
CA GLU A 247 -26.33 3.22 39.41
C GLU A 247 -25.95 3.16 40.91
N THR A 248 -26.81 2.59 41.74
CA THR A 248 -26.63 2.41 43.19
C THR A 248 -26.00 1.07 43.58
N ALA A 249 -25.85 0.14 42.64
CA ALA A 249 -25.18 -1.13 42.88
C ALA A 249 -23.65 -0.96 42.98
N PRO A 250 -22.93 -1.93 43.57
CA PRO A 250 -21.46 -1.95 43.53
C PRO A 250 -20.95 -1.82 42.09
N LEU A 251 -19.88 -1.04 41.89
CA LEU A 251 -19.32 -0.79 40.57
C LEU A 251 -18.87 -2.12 39.92
N LYS A 252 -19.31 -2.37 38.69
CA LYS A 252 -18.88 -3.50 37.87
C LYS A 252 -18.58 -3.03 36.45
N VAL A 253 -17.31 -2.99 36.10
CA VAL A 253 -16.79 -2.47 34.82
C VAL A 253 -16.08 -3.58 34.08
N LEU A 254 -16.47 -3.83 32.83
CA LEU A 254 -15.75 -4.73 31.92
C LEU A 254 -14.73 -3.95 31.11
N LEU A 255 -13.49 -4.44 31.05
CA LEU A 255 -12.49 -3.97 30.10
C LEU A 255 -12.71 -4.62 28.72
N VAL A 256 -13.16 -3.82 27.74
CA VAL A 256 -13.54 -4.26 26.39
C VAL A 256 -12.35 -4.21 25.42
N ASP A 257 -11.54 -3.16 25.48
CA ASP A 257 -10.30 -2.98 24.71
C ASP A 257 -9.37 -1.95 25.38
N SER A 258 -8.14 -1.80 24.90
CA SER A 258 -7.22 -0.74 25.34
C SER A 258 -6.35 -0.22 24.19
N TRP A 259 -5.86 1.02 24.35
CA TRP A 259 -4.83 1.61 23.50
C TRP A 259 -3.88 2.46 24.34
N TYR A 260 -2.74 2.85 23.76
CA TYR A 260 -1.74 3.65 24.42
C TYR A 260 -1.75 5.10 23.90
N ASP A 261 -1.75 6.06 24.82
CA ASP A 261 -1.53 7.47 24.55
C ASP A 261 -0.24 7.96 25.23
N ASN A 262 0.51 8.81 24.53
CA ASN A 262 1.83 9.27 24.98
C ASN A 262 1.81 10.14 26.25
N TYR A 263 0.66 10.73 26.60
CA TYR A 263 0.50 11.64 27.74
C TYR A 263 -0.37 11.02 28.86
N LYS A 264 -1.45 10.33 28.49
CA LYS A 264 -2.40 9.69 29.40
C LYS A 264 -1.95 8.29 29.85
N GLY A 265 -1.04 7.65 29.09
CA GLY A 265 -0.65 6.26 29.27
C GLY A 265 -1.67 5.32 28.63
N VAL A 266 -1.88 4.14 29.22
CA VAL A 266 -2.90 3.20 28.72
C VAL A 266 -4.31 3.74 28.99
N ILE A 267 -5.08 3.89 27.92
CA ILE A 267 -6.51 4.22 27.94
C ILE A 267 -7.31 2.93 27.77
N LEU A 268 -8.36 2.77 28.57
CA LEU A 268 -9.20 1.60 28.64
C LEU A 268 -10.58 1.91 28.05
N LEU A 269 -11.02 1.14 27.05
CA LEU A 269 -12.41 1.10 26.61
C LEU A 269 -13.19 0.20 27.56
N VAL A 270 -14.27 0.71 28.14
CA VAL A 270 -15.02 0.01 29.19
C VAL A 270 -16.53 0.06 29.01
N ARG A 271 -17.20 -1.00 29.44
CA ARG A 271 -18.66 -1.05 29.65
C ARG A 271 -18.96 -1.04 31.15
N ILE A 272 -19.81 -0.12 31.60
CA ILE A 272 -20.32 -0.13 32.97
C ILE A 272 -21.57 -1.02 33.01
N PHE A 273 -21.51 -2.13 33.73
CA PHE A 273 -22.70 -2.98 33.97
C PHE A 273 -23.49 -2.49 35.18
N GLU A 274 -22.79 -2.20 36.28
CA GLU A 274 -23.41 -1.78 37.53
C GLU A 274 -22.64 -0.62 38.18
N GLY A 275 -23.34 0.20 38.95
CA GLY A 275 -22.78 1.34 39.68
C GLY A 275 -22.46 2.54 38.78
N GLN A 276 -21.46 3.30 39.22
CA GLN A 276 -20.95 4.50 38.54
C GLN A 276 -19.47 4.72 38.91
N ILE A 277 -18.74 5.38 38.01
CA ILE A 277 -17.31 5.68 38.14
C ILE A 277 -17.01 7.13 37.76
N ARG A 278 -16.14 7.79 38.54
CA ARG A 278 -15.77 9.20 38.41
C ARG A 278 -14.27 9.40 38.55
N ALA A 279 -13.77 10.55 38.07
CA ALA A 279 -12.41 10.98 38.33
C ALA A 279 -12.14 11.10 39.85
N GLY A 280 -11.03 10.52 40.31
CA GLY A 280 -10.64 10.43 41.71
C GLY A 280 -11.02 9.13 42.42
N ASP A 281 -11.88 8.29 41.83
CA ASP A 281 -12.26 7.00 42.42
C ASP A 281 -11.08 6.03 42.48
N ARG A 282 -11.11 5.12 43.48
CA ARG A 282 -10.11 4.05 43.65
C ARG A 282 -10.70 2.71 43.22
N VAL A 283 -10.16 2.17 42.13
CA VAL A 283 -10.60 0.90 41.56
C VAL A 283 -9.52 -0.16 41.63
N LYS A 284 -9.96 -1.42 41.63
CA LYS A 284 -9.11 -2.60 41.71
C LYS A 284 -9.45 -3.57 40.59
N SER A 285 -8.41 -4.10 39.96
CA SER A 285 -8.46 -5.17 38.95
C SER A 285 -8.69 -6.53 39.62
N PHE A 286 -9.58 -7.36 39.08
CA PHE A 286 -9.73 -8.75 39.53
C PHE A 286 -8.61 -9.64 38.97
N ALA A 287 -8.19 -9.46 37.72
CA ALA A 287 -7.24 -10.34 37.02
C ALA A 287 -5.75 -10.07 37.35
N THR A 288 -5.44 -8.92 37.96
CA THR A 288 -4.07 -8.56 38.41
C THR A 288 -3.98 -8.25 39.91
N GLY A 289 -5.10 -7.89 40.55
CA GLY A 289 -5.11 -7.42 41.95
C GLY A 289 -4.53 -6.02 42.14
N SER A 290 -4.11 -5.33 41.08
CA SER A 290 -3.56 -3.98 41.12
C SER A 290 -4.65 -2.93 41.40
N GLU A 291 -4.28 -1.89 42.15
CA GLU A 291 -5.14 -0.76 42.51
C GLU A 291 -4.73 0.51 41.77
N TYR A 292 -5.71 1.22 41.23
CA TYR A 292 -5.53 2.42 40.42
C TYR A 292 -6.45 3.55 40.88
N ILE A 293 -6.06 4.79 40.60
CA ILE A 293 -6.88 5.98 40.83
C ILE A 293 -7.35 6.48 39.46
N VAL A 294 -8.66 6.65 39.27
CA VAL A 294 -9.25 7.14 38.03
C VAL A 294 -8.83 8.59 37.80
N GLY A 295 -8.22 8.87 36.65
CA GLY A 295 -7.78 10.21 36.25
C GLY A 295 -8.88 10.98 35.52
N GLU A 296 -9.47 10.37 34.51
CA GLU A 296 -10.61 10.89 33.74
C GLU A 296 -11.51 9.73 33.31
N VAL A 297 -12.79 10.06 33.08
CA VAL A 297 -13.78 9.20 32.44
C VAL A 297 -14.42 9.98 31.29
N GLY A 298 -14.87 9.31 30.24
CA GLY A 298 -15.53 9.96 29.11
C GLY A 298 -16.17 9.00 28.14
N ILE A 299 -16.79 9.55 27.09
CA ILE A 299 -17.36 8.76 25.99
C ILE A 299 -16.65 9.08 24.67
N MET A 300 -16.81 8.22 23.67
CA MET A 300 -16.36 8.50 22.31
C MET A 300 -17.50 9.18 21.55
N TYR A 301 -17.39 10.45 21.14
CA TYR A 301 -18.48 11.14 20.41
C TYR A 301 -18.08 12.32 19.50
N PRO A 302 -17.61 12.08 18.25
CA PRO A 302 -17.09 10.82 17.72
C PRO A 302 -15.69 10.49 18.26
N LEU A 303 -14.99 11.48 18.82
CA LEU A 303 -13.68 11.35 19.47
C LEU A 303 -13.81 11.45 21.01
N GLU A 304 -12.70 11.27 21.73
CA GLU A 304 -12.65 11.33 23.20
C GLU A 304 -13.29 12.61 23.75
N THR A 305 -14.45 12.45 24.39
CA THR A 305 -15.26 13.52 24.98
C THR A 305 -15.33 13.29 26.50
N PRO A 306 -14.58 14.06 27.31
CA PRO A 306 -14.57 13.92 28.77
C PRO A 306 -15.95 14.10 29.40
N GLN A 307 -16.22 13.34 30.47
CA GLN A 307 -17.44 13.42 31.28
C GLN A 307 -17.06 13.49 32.78
N THR A 308 -18.00 13.90 33.63
CA THR A 308 -17.82 13.89 35.10
C THR A 308 -18.10 12.52 35.71
N VAL A 309 -18.90 11.68 35.05
CA VAL A 309 -19.29 10.34 35.50
C VAL A 309 -19.60 9.43 34.30
N LEU A 310 -19.26 8.14 34.42
CA LEU A 310 -19.87 7.07 33.61
C LEU A 310 -20.80 6.25 34.50
N ARG A 311 -22.00 5.96 34.00
CA ARG A 311 -23.12 5.32 34.70
C ARG A 311 -23.40 3.94 34.12
N ALA A 312 -24.10 3.09 34.87
CA ALA A 312 -24.57 1.78 34.42
C ALA A 312 -25.23 1.85 33.04
N GLY A 313 -24.89 0.90 32.17
CA GLY A 313 -25.31 0.81 30.78
C GLY A 313 -24.40 1.51 29.77
N GLN A 314 -23.62 2.52 30.16
CA GLN A 314 -22.78 3.28 29.23
C GLN A 314 -21.53 2.52 28.77
N VAL A 315 -21.10 2.79 27.54
CA VAL A 315 -19.78 2.42 27.00
C VAL A 315 -18.94 3.69 26.86
N GLY A 316 -17.71 3.67 27.34
CA GLY A 316 -16.85 4.85 27.39
C GLY A 316 -15.37 4.53 27.58
N TYR A 317 -14.55 5.55 27.75
CA TYR A 317 -13.12 5.41 28.05
C TYR A 317 -12.81 5.83 29.49
N ILE A 318 -11.78 5.21 30.09
CA ILE A 318 -11.16 5.65 31.34
C ILE A 318 -9.64 5.62 31.21
N TYR A 319 -8.95 6.52 31.91
CA TYR A 319 -7.50 6.39 32.14
C TYR A 319 -7.16 6.77 33.58
N PHE A 320 -6.01 6.31 34.08
CA PHE A 320 -5.63 6.44 35.49
C PHE A 320 -4.69 7.64 35.75
N ASN A 321 -4.61 8.11 36.99
CA ASN A 321 -3.66 9.14 37.42
C ASN A 321 -3.00 8.77 38.76
N PRO A 322 -1.72 8.35 38.79
CA PRO A 322 -0.78 8.29 37.66
C PRO A 322 -1.22 7.27 36.59
N GLY A 323 -0.90 7.57 35.33
CA GLY A 323 -1.24 6.72 34.18
C GLY A 323 -0.63 5.32 34.28
N MET A 324 -1.39 4.32 33.85
CA MET A 324 -0.88 2.94 33.73
C MET A 324 0.24 2.92 32.69
N LYS A 325 1.44 2.50 33.11
CA LYS A 325 2.66 2.58 32.30
C LYS A 325 2.91 1.37 31.41
N ARG A 326 2.31 0.22 31.76
CA ARG A 326 2.55 -1.06 31.09
C ARG A 326 1.24 -1.54 30.49
N SER A 327 1.11 -1.52 29.17
CA SER A 327 -0.08 -2.04 28.46
C SER A 327 -0.43 -3.47 28.87
N LYS A 328 0.57 -4.29 29.26
CA LYS A 328 0.38 -5.66 29.78
C LYS A 328 -0.51 -5.76 31.03
N GLU A 329 -0.65 -4.70 31.83
CA GLU A 329 -1.52 -4.68 33.01
C GLU A 329 -3.02 -4.59 32.65
N ALA A 330 -3.36 -4.00 31.49
CA ALA A 330 -4.73 -3.89 30.98
C ALA A 330 -5.21 -5.20 30.33
N LYS A 331 -5.47 -6.24 31.12
CA LYS A 331 -5.97 -7.52 30.61
C LYS A 331 -7.41 -7.40 30.09
N VAL A 332 -7.61 -7.56 28.79
CA VAL A 332 -8.96 -7.48 28.21
C VAL A 332 -9.85 -8.57 28.78
N GLY A 333 -11.09 -8.23 29.16
CA GLY A 333 -11.99 -9.12 29.92
C GLY A 333 -11.84 -9.04 31.43
N ASP A 334 -10.86 -8.29 31.95
CA ASP A 334 -10.78 -8.00 33.37
C ASP A 334 -11.99 -7.18 33.85
N THR A 335 -12.36 -7.41 35.10
CA THR A 335 -13.38 -6.65 35.81
C THR A 335 -12.69 -5.63 36.71
N TYR A 336 -13.16 -4.39 36.68
CA TYR A 336 -12.78 -3.36 37.65
C TYR A 336 -13.96 -3.02 38.56
N THR A 337 -13.68 -2.89 39.86
CA THR A 337 -14.64 -2.44 40.88
C THR A 337 -13.97 -1.50 41.86
N HIS A 338 -14.74 -0.78 42.67
CA HIS A 338 -14.19 0.05 43.75
C HIS A 338 -13.45 -0.81 44.78
N THR A 339 -12.26 -0.37 45.24
CA THR A 339 -11.41 -1.15 46.16
C THR A 339 -12.15 -1.63 47.42
N HIS A 340 -13.10 -0.85 47.94
CA HIS A 340 -13.90 -1.17 49.13
C HIS A 340 -15.06 -2.15 48.86
N SER A 341 -15.38 -2.43 47.59
CA SER A 341 -16.48 -3.30 47.15
C SER A 341 -16.02 -4.64 46.58
N ILE A 342 -14.70 -4.89 46.48
CA ILE A 342 -14.10 -6.10 45.91
C ILE A 342 -14.64 -7.41 46.51
N SER A 343 -15.00 -7.43 47.79
CA SER A 343 -15.55 -8.60 48.49
C SER A 343 -17.05 -8.81 48.31
N LYS A 344 -17.73 -7.93 47.54
CA LYS A 344 -19.18 -7.94 47.29
C LYS A 344 -19.54 -8.09 45.81
N VAL A 345 -18.54 -8.26 44.95
CA VAL A 345 -18.68 -8.30 43.50
C VAL A 345 -18.07 -9.59 42.99
N GLU A 346 -18.84 -10.35 42.23
CA GLU A 346 -18.30 -11.45 41.42
C GLU A 346 -17.77 -10.86 40.10
N PRO A 347 -16.59 -11.32 39.62
CA PRO A 347 -16.05 -10.88 38.35
C PRO A 347 -16.95 -11.31 37.18
N LEU A 348 -16.95 -10.53 36.11
CA LEU A 348 -17.57 -10.93 34.84
C LEU A 348 -16.79 -12.08 34.20
N PRO A 349 -17.42 -12.86 33.30
CA PRO A 349 -16.72 -13.82 32.46
C PRO A 349 -15.58 -13.13 31.69
N GLY A 350 -14.35 -13.58 31.92
CA GLY A 350 -13.17 -13.07 31.21
C GLY A 350 -13.05 -13.65 29.80
N PHE A 351 -12.08 -13.15 29.04
CA PHE A 351 -11.71 -13.73 27.74
C PHE A 351 -10.42 -14.53 27.85
N GLU A 352 -10.28 -15.54 27.00
CA GLU A 352 -9.02 -16.25 26.81
C GLU A 352 -8.02 -15.38 26.02
N GLU A 353 -6.73 -15.44 26.37
CA GLU A 353 -5.69 -14.76 25.58
C GLU A 353 -5.46 -15.53 24.27
N PRO A 354 -5.61 -14.88 23.09
CA PRO A 354 -5.52 -15.57 21.81
C PRO A 354 -4.06 -15.97 21.51
N GLN A 355 -3.87 -17.18 20.99
CA GLN A 355 -2.52 -17.70 20.68
C GLN A 355 -2.04 -17.25 19.29
N SER A 356 -0.73 -17.00 19.17
CA SER A 356 -0.10 -16.70 17.88
C SER A 356 0.10 -17.97 17.05
N MET A 357 -0.50 -18.02 15.86
CA MET A 357 -0.48 -19.17 14.94
C MET A 357 0.45 -18.97 13.75
N VAL A 358 0.75 -17.72 13.37
CA VAL A 358 1.62 -17.37 12.24
C VAL A 358 2.80 -16.55 12.75
N PHE A 359 4.01 -16.84 12.27
CA PHE A 359 5.25 -16.20 12.70
C PHE A 359 6.14 -15.78 11.54
N VAL A 360 6.67 -14.55 11.60
CA VAL A 360 7.75 -14.03 10.74
C VAL A 360 8.93 -13.59 11.59
N SER A 361 10.08 -13.37 10.96
CA SER A 361 11.23 -12.73 11.58
C SER A 361 11.56 -11.43 10.86
N ALA A 362 11.71 -10.34 11.62
CA ALA A 362 12.04 -9.00 11.15
C ALA A 362 13.49 -8.65 11.53
N PHE A 363 14.30 -8.28 10.54
CA PHE A 363 15.70 -7.87 10.70
C PHE A 363 15.92 -6.53 9.99
N PRO A 364 16.75 -5.62 10.52
CA PRO A 364 17.12 -4.41 9.80
C PRO A 364 18.16 -4.73 8.71
N THR A 365 18.17 -3.99 7.60
CA THR A 365 19.19 -4.17 6.54
C THR A 365 20.58 -3.72 6.97
N ASP A 366 20.64 -2.76 7.89
CA ASP A 366 21.85 -2.33 8.61
C ASP A 366 21.60 -2.49 10.11
N GLN A 367 22.51 -3.18 10.79
CA GLN A 367 22.44 -3.39 12.24
C GLN A 367 22.58 -2.08 13.04
N SER A 368 23.01 -0.97 12.42
CA SER A 368 22.94 0.37 13.03
C SER A 368 21.49 0.83 13.29
N GLU A 369 20.52 0.37 12.49
CA GLU A 369 19.09 0.68 12.65
C GLU A 369 18.37 -0.23 13.67
N PHE A 370 19.06 -1.19 14.30
CA PHE A 370 18.45 -2.15 15.23
C PHE A 370 17.60 -1.45 16.31
N SER A 371 18.14 -0.45 17.02
CA SER A 371 17.37 0.25 18.06
C SER A 371 16.13 0.96 17.51
N ARG A 372 16.20 1.50 16.28
CA ARG A 372 15.08 2.20 15.64
C ARG A 372 13.96 1.23 15.25
N LEU A 373 14.33 0.03 14.77
CA LEU A 373 13.37 -1.04 14.49
C LEU A 373 12.78 -1.61 15.79
N GLU A 374 13.56 -1.69 16.87
CA GLU A 374 13.06 -2.04 18.20
C GLU A 374 11.99 -1.05 18.68
N ASP A 375 12.27 0.26 18.57
CA ASP A 375 11.36 1.32 18.98
C ASP A 375 10.04 1.30 18.19
N SER A 376 10.08 1.12 16.86
CA SER A 376 8.87 0.97 16.03
C SER A 376 8.08 -0.30 16.34
N ILE A 377 8.72 -1.46 16.48
CA ILE A 377 8.02 -2.70 16.83
C ILE A 377 7.33 -2.55 18.19
N ASN A 378 8.01 -1.95 19.17
CA ASN A 378 7.41 -1.62 20.47
C ASN A 378 6.23 -0.65 20.30
N GLN A 379 6.40 0.44 19.54
CA GLN A 379 5.35 1.44 19.31
C GLN A 379 4.09 0.86 18.64
N LEU A 380 4.26 0.00 17.62
CA LEU A 380 3.14 -0.66 16.95
C LEU A 380 2.41 -1.63 17.90
N THR A 381 3.15 -2.41 18.69
CA THR A 381 2.60 -3.39 19.63
C THR A 381 2.06 -2.80 20.94
N LEU A 382 2.29 -1.52 21.23
CA LEU A 382 1.59 -0.81 22.31
C LEU A 382 0.07 -0.77 22.09
N ASN A 383 -0.37 -0.71 20.83
CA ASN A 383 -1.78 -0.64 20.41
C ASN A 383 -2.34 -1.97 19.91
N ASP A 384 -1.45 -2.91 19.55
CA ASP A 384 -1.78 -4.28 19.16
C ASP A 384 -1.12 -5.29 20.11
N ARG A 385 -1.86 -5.64 21.17
CA ARG A 385 -1.42 -6.60 22.19
C ARG A 385 -1.43 -8.06 21.70
N SER A 386 -1.97 -8.34 20.52
CA SER A 386 -2.07 -9.72 20.01
C SER A 386 -0.79 -10.19 19.29
N VAL A 387 0.14 -9.27 19.04
CA VAL A 387 1.46 -9.56 18.48
C VAL A 387 2.43 -10.03 19.56
N LEU A 388 2.93 -11.26 19.44
CA LEU A 388 4.01 -11.76 20.29
C LEU A 388 5.36 -11.30 19.75
N VAL A 389 6.11 -10.53 20.54
CA VAL A 389 7.46 -10.06 20.18
C VAL A 389 8.51 -10.82 21.01
N THR A 390 9.43 -11.51 20.34
CA THR A 390 10.63 -12.10 20.98
C THR A 390 11.89 -11.72 20.19
N LYS A 391 13.03 -11.55 20.87
CA LYS A 391 14.31 -11.22 20.20
C LYS A 391 14.89 -12.47 19.54
N GLU A 392 15.44 -12.30 18.34
CA GLU A 392 16.06 -13.35 17.53
C GLU A 392 17.45 -12.91 17.04
N SER A 393 18.31 -13.87 16.73
CA SER A 393 19.60 -13.63 16.07
C SER A 393 19.81 -14.62 14.95
N SER A 394 20.21 -14.12 13.78
CA SER A 394 20.59 -14.89 12.61
C SER A 394 22.10 -14.76 12.33
N GLU A 395 22.74 -15.84 11.89
CA GLU A 395 24.13 -15.82 11.40
C GLU A 395 24.26 -15.00 10.11
N ALA A 396 23.25 -15.04 9.23
CA ALA A 396 23.24 -14.30 7.97
C ALA A 396 22.79 -12.84 8.13
N LEU A 397 21.77 -12.57 8.97
CA LEU A 397 21.12 -11.25 9.05
C LEU A 397 21.45 -10.44 10.32
N GLY A 398 22.12 -11.02 11.31
CA GLY A 398 22.40 -10.37 12.59
C GLY A 398 21.22 -10.40 13.55
N ALA A 399 21.10 -9.42 14.44
CA ALA A 399 20.05 -9.36 15.43
C ALA A 399 18.71 -8.86 14.82
N GLY A 400 17.59 -9.37 15.33
CA GLY A 400 16.23 -9.00 14.91
C GLY A 400 15.17 -9.46 15.90
N TRP A 401 13.92 -9.60 15.41
CA TRP A 401 12.75 -10.00 16.20
C TRP A 401 11.96 -11.09 15.50
N ARG A 402 11.54 -12.09 16.28
CA ARG A 402 10.50 -13.05 15.89
C ARG A 402 9.15 -12.47 16.32
N LEU A 403 8.28 -12.23 15.36
CA LEU A 403 6.94 -11.68 15.54
C LEU A 403 5.90 -12.78 15.32
N GLY A 404 4.97 -12.95 16.25
CA GLY A 404 3.86 -13.90 16.18
C GLY A 404 2.52 -13.20 16.07
N PHE A 405 1.64 -13.70 15.21
CA PHE A 405 0.35 -13.12 14.84
C PHE A 405 -0.77 -14.15 14.94
N LEU A 406 -2.01 -13.67 15.05
CA LEU A 406 -3.21 -14.50 15.12
C LEU A 406 -3.50 -15.28 13.82
N GLY A 407 -3.14 -14.70 12.67
CA GLY A 407 -3.36 -15.30 11.36
C GLY A 407 -2.60 -14.54 10.25
N THR A 408 -2.85 -14.93 9.00
CA THR A 408 -2.16 -14.42 7.81
C THR A 408 -2.54 -12.98 7.45
N LEU A 409 -3.81 -12.60 7.63
CA LEU A 409 -4.24 -11.22 7.38
C LEU A 409 -3.61 -10.30 8.42
N HIS A 410 -3.70 -10.65 9.71
CA HIS A 410 -3.08 -9.87 10.78
C HIS A 410 -1.56 -9.71 10.55
N CYS A 411 -0.84 -10.79 10.22
CA CYS A 411 0.56 -10.72 9.81
C CYS A 411 0.79 -9.69 8.70
N SER A 412 0.05 -9.79 7.59
CA SER A 412 0.22 -8.90 6.43
C SER A 412 -0.10 -7.43 6.71
N VAL A 413 -1.06 -7.14 7.60
CA VAL A 413 -1.41 -5.76 8.01
C VAL A 413 -0.30 -5.17 8.89
N PHE A 414 0.29 -5.97 9.78
CA PHE A 414 1.42 -5.52 10.60
C PHE A 414 2.68 -5.30 9.74
N GLU A 415 2.95 -6.18 8.78
CA GLU A 415 4.03 -6.03 7.82
C GLU A 415 3.91 -4.72 7.02
N ASP A 416 2.73 -4.41 6.49
CA ASP A 416 2.50 -3.17 5.73
C ASP A 416 2.75 -1.93 6.59
N ARG A 417 2.22 -1.90 7.82
CA ARG A 417 2.47 -0.78 8.76
C ARG A 417 3.96 -0.60 9.06
N LEU A 418 4.68 -1.71 9.30
CA LEU A 418 6.11 -1.68 9.56
C LEU A 418 6.92 -1.26 8.31
N ARG A 419 6.45 -1.61 7.11
CA ARG A 419 7.02 -1.15 5.83
C ARG A 419 6.66 0.30 5.49
N GLN A 420 5.54 0.83 5.94
CA GLN A 420 5.21 2.26 5.78
C GLN A 420 6.17 3.13 6.61
N GLU A 421 6.60 2.67 7.79
CA GLU A 421 7.57 3.39 8.64
C GLU A 421 9.04 3.26 8.20
N HIS A 422 9.47 2.08 7.71
CA HIS A 422 10.90 1.78 7.41
C HIS A 422 11.21 1.56 5.92
N GLY A 423 10.19 1.39 5.08
CA GLY A 423 10.35 1.18 3.64
C GLY A 423 11.20 -0.05 3.31
N ALA A 424 12.34 0.21 2.68
CA ALA A 424 13.28 -0.81 2.23
C ALA A 424 14.35 -1.19 3.26
N SER A 425 14.47 -0.50 4.41
CA SER A 425 15.51 -0.80 5.42
C SER A 425 15.18 -1.99 6.34
N ILE A 426 14.09 -2.72 6.04
CA ILE A 426 13.67 -3.91 6.78
C ILE A 426 13.63 -5.17 5.88
N ILE A 427 14.07 -6.28 6.45
CA ILE A 427 13.98 -7.63 5.91
C ILE A 427 12.97 -8.39 6.75
N ILE A 428 11.91 -8.90 6.12
CA ILE A 428 10.90 -9.75 6.77
C ILE A 428 10.97 -11.12 6.13
N THR A 429 11.13 -12.17 6.93
CA THR A 429 11.20 -13.55 6.45
C THR A 429 9.80 -14.11 6.14
N PRO A 430 9.69 -15.14 5.29
CA PRO A 430 8.42 -15.80 5.01
C PRO A 430 7.65 -16.24 6.27
N PRO A 431 6.33 -16.07 6.28
CA PRO A 431 5.50 -16.54 7.37
C PRO A 431 5.57 -18.06 7.51
N SER A 432 5.44 -18.52 8.75
CA SER A 432 5.66 -19.91 9.15
C SER A 432 4.87 -20.24 10.41
N VAL A 433 4.57 -21.51 10.63
CA VAL A 433 3.71 -21.98 11.74
C VAL A 433 4.54 -22.64 12.84
N PRO A 434 4.05 -22.70 14.08
CA PRO A 434 4.67 -23.49 15.14
C PRO A 434 4.46 -25.00 14.90
N PHE A 435 5.43 -25.82 15.25
CA PHE A 435 5.34 -27.29 15.17
C PHE A 435 5.55 -27.90 16.56
N LYS A 436 4.81 -28.95 16.91
CA LYS A 436 4.98 -29.64 18.20
C LYS A 436 5.90 -30.86 18.03
N VAL A 437 6.85 -30.99 18.95
CA VAL A 437 7.75 -32.14 19.09
C VAL A 437 7.38 -32.89 20.36
N VAL A 438 7.07 -34.18 20.23
CA VAL A 438 6.86 -35.08 21.37
C VAL A 438 8.17 -35.87 21.58
N TRP A 439 8.82 -35.65 22.72
CA TRP A 439 10.06 -36.33 23.07
C TRP A 439 9.78 -37.66 23.77
N LYS A 440 10.59 -38.70 23.49
CA LYS A 440 10.52 -39.99 24.20
C LYS A 440 10.68 -39.76 25.70
N GLY A 441 9.63 -40.03 26.46
CA GLY A 441 9.50 -39.67 27.87
C GLY A 441 8.43 -38.62 28.18
N GLY A 442 7.57 -38.27 27.21
CA GLY A 442 6.36 -37.48 27.44
C GLY A 442 6.56 -35.97 27.62
N LYS A 443 7.75 -35.44 27.35
CA LYS A 443 7.95 -33.98 27.24
C LYS A 443 7.41 -33.52 25.89
N GLU A 444 6.52 -32.54 25.88
CA GLU A 444 6.12 -31.83 24.67
C GLU A 444 6.85 -30.49 24.54
N GLU A 445 7.12 -30.05 23.31
CA GLU A 445 7.79 -28.78 23.04
C GLU A 445 7.28 -28.18 21.73
N VAL A 446 6.78 -26.94 21.80
CA VAL A 446 6.28 -26.20 20.62
C VAL A 446 7.40 -25.32 20.08
N ILE A 447 7.82 -25.59 18.85
CA ILE A 447 8.94 -24.93 18.17
C ILE A 447 8.38 -23.99 17.11
N SER A 448 8.43 -22.68 17.38
CA SER A 448 8.04 -21.62 16.43
C SER A 448 9.19 -21.13 15.55
N ASN A 449 10.45 -21.44 15.87
CA ASN A 449 11.61 -21.08 15.05
C ASN A 449 12.15 -22.30 14.29
N PRO A 450 12.13 -22.31 12.93
CA PRO A 450 12.68 -23.40 12.13
C PRO A 450 14.13 -23.77 12.46
N ASN A 451 14.97 -22.81 12.87
CA ASN A 451 16.37 -23.07 13.20
C ASN A 451 16.54 -23.91 14.48
N HIS A 452 15.59 -23.81 15.43
CA HIS A 452 15.55 -24.64 16.63
C HIS A 452 14.93 -26.02 16.37
N PHE A 453 14.34 -26.27 15.20
CA PHE A 453 13.74 -27.55 14.88
C PHE A 453 14.80 -28.66 14.78
N PRO A 454 14.59 -29.81 15.44
CA PRO A 454 15.61 -30.85 15.58
C PRO A 454 16.05 -31.43 14.24
N ASP A 455 17.37 -31.55 14.05
CA ASP A 455 17.95 -32.21 12.88
C ASP A 455 17.62 -33.71 12.86
N SER A 456 17.62 -34.30 11.66
CA SER A 456 17.24 -35.70 11.43
C SER A 456 18.02 -36.74 12.27
N GLN A 457 19.22 -36.39 12.77
CA GLN A 457 19.96 -37.25 13.70
C GLN A 457 19.30 -37.35 15.09
N THR A 458 18.67 -36.28 15.56
CA THR A 458 17.96 -36.22 16.84
C THR A 458 16.61 -36.94 16.74
N VAL A 459 15.94 -36.81 15.59
CA VAL A 459 14.62 -37.40 15.29
C VAL A 459 14.61 -38.91 15.55
N HIS A 460 15.50 -39.68 14.92
CA HIS A 460 15.49 -41.14 15.05
C HIS A 460 15.85 -41.65 16.46
N GLY A 461 16.57 -40.86 17.26
CA GLY A 461 17.03 -41.25 18.59
C GLY A 461 16.03 -40.94 19.70
N LYS A 462 15.63 -39.67 19.81
CA LYS A 462 15.00 -39.10 21.02
C LYS A 462 13.55 -38.62 20.84
N ILE A 463 13.04 -38.58 19.61
CA ILE A 463 11.70 -38.07 19.32
C ILE A 463 10.74 -39.24 19.17
N GLU A 464 9.53 -39.09 19.71
CA GLU A 464 8.44 -40.05 19.67
C GLU A 464 7.53 -39.76 18.47
N SER A 465 7.02 -38.53 18.37
CA SER A 465 6.35 -38.03 17.17
C SER A 465 6.67 -36.56 16.87
N LEU A 466 6.43 -36.18 15.61
CA LEU A 466 6.50 -34.81 15.11
C LEU A 466 5.09 -34.44 14.63
N GLN A 467 4.60 -33.29 15.08
CA GLN A 467 3.24 -32.86 14.83
C GLN A 467 3.19 -31.48 14.19
N GLU A 468 2.28 -31.31 13.24
CA GLU A 468 1.96 -30.02 12.62
C GLU A 468 0.55 -29.56 13.04
N PRO A 469 0.31 -28.24 13.12
CA PRO A 469 -0.99 -27.69 13.43
C PRO A 469 -1.95 -27.87 12.25
N TYR A 470 -3.17 -28.29 12.54
CA TYR A 470 -4.28 -28.38 11.60
C TYR A 470 -5.36 -27.35 11.93
N ILE A 471 -6.13 -27.00 10.91
CA ILE A 471 -7.33 -26.18 10.98
C ILE A 471 -8.50 -26.91 10.34
N THR A 472 -9.71 -26.65 10.82
CA THR A 472 -10.94 -26.95 10.08
C THR A 472 -11.27 -25.72 9.24
N ALA A 473 -10.97 -25.79 7.95
CA ALA A 473 -11.33 -24.77 6.96
C ALA A 473 -12.78 -24.96 6.52
N THR A 474 -13.61 -23.93 6.67
CA THR A 474 -14.97 -23.87 6.12
C THR A 474 -14.96 -22.97 4.89
N ILE A 475 -15.22 -23.56 3.72
CA ILE A 475 -15.22 -22.87 2.43
C ILE A 475 -16.65 -22.80 1.90
N THR A 476 -17.13 -21.61 1.55
CA THR A 476 -18.45 -21.41 0.93
C THR A 476 -18.27 -20.90 -0.50
N MET A 477 -18.94 -21.51 -1.47
CA MET A 477 -18.78 -21.18 -2.89
C MET A 477 -19.99 -21.60 -3.74
N PRO A 478 -20.20 -21.02 -4.94
CA PRO A 478 -21.10 -21.58 -5.93
C PRO A 478 -20.72 -23.00 -6.37
N GLU A 479 -21.70 -23.88 -6.59
CA GLU A 479 -21.49 -25.29 -6.98
C GLU A 479 -20.56 -25.46 -8.19
N GLU A 480 -20.62 -24.54 -9.16
CA GLU A 480 -19.79 -24.57 -10.38
C GLU A 480 -18.27 -24.57 -10.12
N TYR A 481 -17.81 -24.17 -8.92
CA TYR A 481 -16.40 -24.19 -8.54
C TYR A 481 -15.99 -25.39 -7.68
N LEU A 482 -16.93 -26.20 -7.20
CA LEU A 482 -16.71 -27.25 -6.20
C LEU A 482 -15.54 -28.18 -6.54
N GLY A 483 -15.52 -28.73 -7.77
CA GLY A 483 -14.48 -29.67 -8.20
C GLY A 483 -13.07 -29.07 -8.14
N LYS A 484 -12.90 -27.81 -8.55
CA LYS A 484 -11.60 -27.12 -8.50
C LYS A 484 -11.13 -26.85 -7.07
N VAL A 485 -12.07 -26.62 -6.15
CA VAL A 485 -11.75 -26.37 -4.75
C VAL A 485 -11.41 -27.67 -4.02
N ILE A 486 -12.07 -28.78 -4.35
CA ILE A 486 -11.65 -30.13 -3.90
C ILE A 486 -10.22 -30.42 -4.36
N GLU A 487 -9.91 -30.26 -5.65
CA GLU A 487 -8.55 -30.44 -6.20
C GLU A 487 -7.51 -29.57 -5.46
N LEU A 488 -7.86 -28.31 -5.15
CA LEU A 488 -7.00 -27.40 -4.41
C LEU A 488 -6.79 -27.83 -2.95
N CYS A 489 -7.83 -28.33 -2.27
CA CYS A 489 -7.74 -28.80 -0.90
C CYS A 489 -6.90 -30.08 -0.81
N GLU A 490 -7.19 -31.08 -1.63
CA GLU A 490 -6.47 -32.36 -1.68
C GLU A 490 -5.00 -32.17 -2.12
N GLY A 491 -4.75 -31.30 -3.12
CA GLY A 491 -3.40 -30.90 -3.52
C GLY A 491 -2.59 -30.23 -2.40
N ASN A 492 -3.27 -29.70 -1.39
CA ASN A 492 -2.69 -29.16 -0.16
C ASN A 492 -2.74 -30.13 1.04
N ARG A 493 -2.96 -31.43 0.84
CA ARG A 493 -3.07 -32.46 1.90
C ARG A 493 -4.29 -32.27 2.82
N GLY A 494 -5.36 -31.66 2.31
CA GLY A 494 -6.61 -31.53 3.03
C GLY A 494 -7.39 -32.84 3.07
N GLU A 495 -8.01 -33.13 4.22
CA GLU A 495 -8.96 -34.24 4.41
C GLU A 495 -10.38 -33.67 4.44
N GLN A 496 -11.29 -34.15 3.58
CA GLN A 496 -12.68 -33.66 3.57
C GLN A 496 -13.42 -34.16 4.81
N GLU A 497 -13.99 -33.25 5.59
CA GLU A 497 -14.79 -33.57 6.79
C GLU A 497 -16.29 -33.62 6.46
N SER A 498 -16.80 -32.63 5.73
CA SER A 498 -18.21 -32.58 5.32
C SER A 498 -18.42 -31.75 4.05
N LEU A 499 -19.46 -32.11 3.30
CA LEU A 499 -19.95 -31.36 2.14
C LEU A 499 -21.46 -31.22 2.29
N SER A 500 -21.96 -29.99 2.27
CA SER A 500 -23.39 -29.68 2.42
C SER A 500 -23.80 -28.60 1.44
N PHE A 501 -24.88 -28.84 0.69
CA PHE A 501 -25.53 -27.82 -0.11
C PHE A 501 -26.30 -26.89 0.80
N PHE A 502 -25.98 -25.60 0.75
CA PHE A 502 -26.59 -24.53 1.54
C PHE A 502 -27.81 -23.95 0.83
N THR A 503 -27.75 -23.87 -0.50
CA THR A 503 -28.91 -23.69 -1.37
C THR A 503 -28.72 -24.59 -2.61
N ALA A 504 -29.68 -24.59 -3.53
CA ALA A 504 -29.54 -25.26 -4.83
C ALA A 504 -28.37 -24.75 -5.70
N THR A 505 -27.66 -23.69 -5.29
CA THR A 505 -26.50 -23.13 -6.02
C THR A 505 -25.26 -22.89 -5.17
N GLN A 506 -25.35 -23.00 -3.84
CA GLN A 506 -24.25 -22.71 -2.89
C GLN A 506 -23.85 -23.97 -2.12
N VAL A 507 -22.55 -24.21 -2.02
CA VAL A 507 -21.96 -25.36 -1.30
C VAL A 507 -21.09 -24.84 -0.16
N ILE A 508 -21.28 -25.44 1.02
CA ILE A 508 -20.38 -25.33 2.16
C ILE A 508 -19.57 -26.62 2.24
N LEU A 509 -18.25 -26.47 2.28
CA LEU A 509 -17.26 -27.54 2.23
C LEU A 509 -16.33 -27.39 3.43
N LYS A 510 -16.25 -28.40 4.29
CA LYS A 510 -15.32 -28.43 5.44
C LYS A 510 -14.16 -29.39 5.19
N TYR A 511 -12.95 -28.90 5.42
CA TYR A 511 -11.71 -29.66 5.26
C TYR A 511 -10.80 -29.47 6.48
N ALA A 512 -10.23 -30.56 6.98
CA ALA A 512 -9.07 -30.49 7.86
C ALA A 512 -7.82 -30.23 7.00
N LEU A 513 -7.21 -29.05 7.14
CA LEU A 513 -6.02 -28.63 6.39
C LEU A 513 -4.84 -28.36 7.34
N PRO A 514 -3.60 -28.71 6.97
CA PRO A 514 -2.42 -28.26 7.71
C PRO A 514 -2.28 -26.74 7.61
N LEU A 515 -2.10 -26.04 8.74
CA LEU A 515 -2.04 -24.57 8.77
C LEU A 515 -0.87 -24.02 7.93
N GLU A 516 0.25 -24.76 7.81
CA GLU A 516 1.38 -24.39 6.94
C GLU A 516 0.96 -24.19 5.48
N ARG A 517 -0.06 -24.93 5.02
CA ARG A 517 -0.61 -24.82 3.66
C ARG A 517 -1.44 -23.55 3.50
N LEU A 518 -2.19 -23.16 4.53
CA LEU A 518 -2.97 -21.91 4.53
C LEU A 518 -2.05 -20.70 4.33
N VAL A 519 -0.91 -20.71 5.02
CA VAL A 519 0.14 -19.68 4.96
C VAL A 519 0.87 -19.67 3.62
N ASP A 520 1.04 -20.82 2.97
CA ASP A 520 1.68 -20.98 1.63
C ASP A 520 0.72 -20.62 0.47
N ASP A 521 0.07 -19.45 0.55
CA ASP A 521 -0.84 -18.88 -0.46
C ASP A 521 -2.07 -19.74 -0.80
N PHE A 522 -2.74 -20.34 0.20
CA PHE A 522 -4.00 -21.05 -0.07
C PHE A 522 -5.13 -20.09 -0.50
N PHE A 523 -5.26 -18.95 0.18
CA PHE A 523 -6.34 -17.98 -0.05
C PHE A 523 -6.30 -17.34 -1.44
N GLY A 524 -5.10 -16.96 -1.92
CA GLY A 524 -4.92 -16.41 -3.28
C GLY A 524 -5.30 -17.41 -4.36
N LYS A 525 -4.84 -18.67 -4.22
CA LYS A 525 -5.20 -19.78 -5.11
C LYS A 525 -6.70 -20.07 -5.10
N LEU A 526 -7.33 -20.06 -3.92
CA LEU A 526 -8.77 -20.29 -3.76
C LEU A 526 -9.59 -19.18 -4.44
N LYS A 527 -9.24 -17.92 -4.22
CA LYS A 527 -9.89 -16.77 -4.87
C LYS A 527 -9.68 -16.84 -6.39
N SER A 528 -8.48 -17.16 -6.88
CA SER A 528 -8.20 -17.33 -8.31
C SER A 528 -9.03 -18.46 -8.94
N ALA A 529 -9.03 -19.65 -8.34
CA ALA A 529 -9.76 -20.83 -8.82
C ALA A 529 -11.29 -20.59 -8.91
N THR A 530 -11.82 -19.71 -8.05
CA THR A 530 -13.25 -19.39 -7.92
C THR A 530 -13.63 -18.00 -8.46
N LYS A 531 -12.75 -17.31 -9.19
CA LYS A 531 -12.97 -15.93 -9.68
C LYS A 531 -13.38 -14.93 -8.58
N GLY A 532 -12.97 -15.18 -7.35
CA GLY A 532 -13.31 -14.39 -6.17
C GLY A 532 -14.53 -14.86 -5.39
N TYR A 533 -15.37 -15.76 -5.94
CA TYR A 533 -16.65 -16.15 -5.36
C TYR A 533 -16.56 -17.03 -4.11
N ALA A 534 -15.45 -17.76 -3.88
CA ALA A 534 -15.31 -18.52 -2.64
C ALA A 534 -14.96 -17.61 -1.46
N SER A 535 -15.64 -17.81 -0.33
CA SER A 535 -15.21 -17.32 0.98
C SER A 535 -14.57 -18.46 1.78
N LEU A 536 -13.61 -18.11 2.64
CA LEU A 536 -12.88 -19.04 3.50
C LEU A 536 -12.94 -18.51 4.94
N ASP A 537 -13.31 -19.40 5.84
CA ASP A 537 -13.22 -19.25 7.29
C ASP A 537 -12.43 -20.44 7.86
N TYR A 538 -11.81 -20.32 9.03
CA TYR A 538 -11.06 -21.43 9.61
C TYR A 538 -11.01 -21.39 11.15
N GLU A 539 -11.05 -22.57 11.76
CA GLU A 539 -10.93 -22.78 13.21
C GLU A 539 -9.74 -23.68 13.53
N GLU A 540 -9.15 -23.57 14.72
CA GLU A 540 -8.06 -24.45 15.15
C GLU A 540 -8.57 -25.89 15.35
N ALA A 541 -7.89 -26.87 14.73
CA ALA A 541 -8.18 -28.30 14.85
C ALA A 541 -7.05 -29.08 15.57
N GLY A 542 -6.26 -28.37 16.38
CA GLY A 542 -5.16 -28.93 17.17
C GLY A 542 -3.95 -29.38 16.35
N TYR A 543 -3.20 -30.34 16.88
CA TYR A 543 -1.97 -30.87 16.27
C TYR A 543 -2.17 -32.34 15.84
N LYS A 544 -1.74 -32.69 14.63
CA LYS A 544 -1.73 -34.08 14.11
C LYS A 544 -0.30 -34.54 13.81
N ASP A 545 -0.03 -35.83 14.01
CA ASP A 545 1.25 -36.46 13.65
C ASP A 545 1.50 -36.38 12.13
N SER A 546 2.73 -36.03 11.74
CA SER A 546 3.06 -35.77 10.32
C SER A 546 4.54 -36.00 9.99
N ASN A 547 4.82 -36.33 8.73
CA ASN A 547 6.18 -36.58 8.24
C ASN A 547 6.87 -35.28 7.80
N ILE A 548 7.21 -34.45 8.78
CA ILE A 548 7.83 -33.14 8.62
C ILE A 548 9.35 -33.16 8.86
N ALA A 549 10.06 -32.31 8.14
CA ALA A 549 11.51 -32.16 8.27
C ALA A 549 11.97 -30.72 7.97
N LYS A 550 13.13 -30.34 8.52
CA LYS A 550 13.76 -29.05 8.26
C LYS A 550 14.48 -29.05 6.89
N LEU A 551 14.06 -28.15 6.00
CA LEU A 551 14.74 -27.82 4.75
C LEU A 551 15.63 -26.59 4.96
N GLN A 552 16.90 -26.72 4.61
CA GLN A 552 17.89 -25.65 4.71
C GLN A 552 18.56 -25.40 3.37
N LEU A 553 18.88 -24.13 3.09
CA LEU A 553 19.75 -23.76 1.99
C LEU A 553 21.19 -23.72 2.50
N HIS A 554 22.15 -24.22 1.72
CA HIS A 554 23.58 -24.17 2.02
C HIS A 554 24.37 -23.56 0.86
N VAL A 555 25.29 -22.64 1.16
CA VAL A 555 26.24 -22.06 0.21
C VAL A 555 27.64 -22.53 0.59
N ASN A 556 28.32 -23.23 -0.33
CA ASN A 556 29.61 -23.90 -0.08
C ASN A 556 29.63 -24.78 1.21
N LYS A 557 28.48 -25.40 1.52
CA LYS A 557 28.16 -26.18 2.74
C LYS A 557 27.87 -25.38 4.02
N ALA A 558 28.13 -24.08 4.08
CA ALA A 558 27.65 -23.25 5.19
C ALA A 558 26.12 -23.12 5.10
N PRO A 559 25.35 -23.36 6.17
CA PRO A 559 23.90 -23.17 6.16
C PRO A 559 23.54 -21.69 6.04
N VAL A 560 22.36 -21.42 5.49
CA VAL A 560 21.72 -20.11 5.41
C VAL A 560 20.44 -20.20 6.25
N ASP A 561 20.58 -19.80 7.51
CA ASP A 561 19.61 -19.94 8.60
C ASP A 561 18.32 -19.12 8.38
N ALA A 562 18.43 -17.89 7.86
CA ALA A 562 17.27 -17.03 7.62
C ALA A 562 16.33 -17.50 6.47
N VAL A 563 16.68 -18.60 5.77
CA VAL A 563 15.84 -19.26 4.75
C VAL A 563 15.25 -20.57 5.27
N ALA A 564 15.70 -21.10 6.41
CA ALA A 564 15.28 -22.41 6.90
C ALA A 564 13.75 -22.49 7.12
N ARG A 565 13.13 -23.57 6.64
CA ARG A 565 11.71 -23.87 6.87
C ARG A 565 11.53 -25.31 7.32
N VAL A 566 10.50 -25.57 8.12
CA VAL A 566 10.00 -26.93 8.37
C VAL A 566 8.90 -27.20 7.35
N ILE A 567 8.99 -28.33 6.64
CA ILE A 567 8.08 -28.71 5.55
C ILE A 567 7.73 -30.20 5.63
N HIS A 568 6.61 -30.59 5.04
CA HIS A 568 6.31 -32.01 4.81
C HIS A 568 7.27 -32.62 3.77
N ILE A 569 7.74 -33.85 4.02
CA ILE A 569 8.82 -34.51 3.25
C ILE A 569 8.52 -34.62 1.74
N SER A 570 7.25 -34.78 1.36
CA SER A 570 6.83 -34.87 -0.06
C SER A 570 7.17 -33.63 -0.89
N GLN A 571 7.37 -32.48 -0.23
CA GLN A 571 7.66 -31.21 -0.90
C GLN A 571 9.15 -30.97 -1.13
N ALA A 572 10.03 -31.65 -0.39
CA ALA A 572 11.44 -31.30 -0.26
C ALA A 572 12.17 -31.24 -1.60
N GLN A 573 11.83 -32.14 -2.53
CA GLN A 573 12.43 -32.18 -3.86
C GLN A 573 12.02 -31.00 -4.74
N ARG A 574 10.73 -30.61 -4.70
CA ARG A 574 10.17 -29.51 -5.50
C ARG A 574 10.70 -28.17 -4.98
N LEU A 575 10.45 -27.88 -3.70
CA LEU A 575 10.88 -26.64 -3.05
C LEU A 575 12.40 -26.50 -3.06
N GLY A 576 13.13 -27.58 -2.78
CA GLY A 576 14.59 -27.57 -2.82
C GLY A 576 15.14 -27.19 -4.19
N LYS A 577 14.56 -27.73 -5.28
CA LYS A 577 14.96 -27.36 -6.65
C LYS A 577 14.66 -25.89 -6.95
N GLU A 578 13.47 -25.43 -6.60
CA GLU A 578 13.05 -24.05 -6.79
C GLU A 578 13.97 -23.07 -6.05
N TRP A 579 14.29 -23.34 -4.79
CA TRP A 579 15.19 -22.54 -3.95
C TRP A 579 16.59 -22.44 -4.57
N VAL A 580 17.22 -23.56 -4.96
CA VAL A 580 18.58 -23.50 -5.52
C VAL A 580 18.63 -22.82 -6.88
N SER A 581 17.57 -22.92 -7.69
CA SER A 581 17.47 -22.23 -8.98
C SER A 581 17.28 -20.72 -8.80
N LYS A 582 16.29 -20.28 -8.01
CA LYS A 582 16.05 -18.84 -7.74
C LYS A 582 17.22 -18.18 -7.01
N PHE A 583 17.81 -18.84 -6.00
CA PHE A 583 18.91 -18.25 -5.22
C PHE A 583 20.19 -18.06 -6.06
N LYS A 584 20.42 -18.94 -7.05
CA LYS A 584 21.57 -18.85 -7.98
C LYS A 584 21.60 -17.57 -8.80
N GLU A 585 20.44 -17.00 -9.13
CA GLU A 585 20.32 -15.74 -9.88
C GLU A 585 20.76 -14.53 -9.05
N HIS A 586 20.71 -14.67 -7.72
CA HIS A 586 21.00 -13.64 -6.73
C HIS A 586 22.42 -13.73 -6.16
N VAL A 587 23.21 -14.75 -6.52
CA VAL A 587 24.58 -14.94 -6.00
C VAL A 587 25.62 -14.62 -7.06
N ASP A 588 26.43 -13.60 -6.78
CA ASP A 588 27.51 -13.18 -7.65
C ASP A 588 28.51 -14.29 -7.96
N ARG A 589 28.93 -14.34 -9.23
CA ARG A 589 29.95 -15.28 -9.70
C ARG A 589 31.29 -14.93 -9.05
N GLN A 590 32.03 -15.94 -8.62
CA GLN A 590 33.33 -15.75 -7.97
C GLN A 590 34.47 -16.23 -8.86
N MET A 591 35.72 -15.97 -8.45
CA MET A 591 36.91 -16.53 -9.12
C MET A 591 37.05 -18.05 -8.90
N PHE A 592 36.31 -18.59 -7.93
CA PHE A 592 36.16 -20.01 -7.62
C PHE A 592 34.71 -20.47 -7.83
N GLU A 593 34.49 -21.79 -7.82
CA GLU A 593 33.18 -22.41 -7.98
C GLU A 593 32.34 -22.21 -6.71
N VAL A 594 31.16 -21.60 -6.85
CA VAL A 594 30.18 -21.47 -5.75
C VAL A 594 29.11 -22.55 -5.92
N VAL A 595 28.88 -23.29 -4.85
CA VAL A 595 27.94 -24.41 -4.80
C VAL A 595 26.76 -24.04 -3.92
N ILE A 596 25.55 -24.13 -4.46
CA ILE A 596 24.29 -23.85 -3.75
C ILE A 596 23.54 -25.17 -3.61
N GLN A 597 23.07 -25.51 -2.42
CA GLN A 597 22.44 -26.81 -2.13
C GLN A 597 21.20 -26.61 -1.27
N ALA A 598 20.12 -27.32 -1.57
CA ALA A 598 19.01 -27.51 -0.63
C ALA A 598 19.20 -28.86 0.06
N VAL A 599 19.08 -28.87 1.39
CA VAL A 599 19.45 -29.99 2.26
C VAL A 599 18.32 -30.29 3.24
N VAL A 600 18.01 -31.57 3.41
CA VAL A 600 17.15 -32.07 4.49
C VAL A 600 17.98 -33.02 5.35
N GLY A 601 18.32 -32.59 6.56
CA GLY A 601 19.25 -33.29 7.44
C GLY A 601 20.64 -33.45 6.81
N LYS A 602 20.96 -34.65 6.30
CA LYS A 602 22.19 -34.93 5.55
C LYS A 602 21.98 -35.14 4.05
N SER A 603 20.73 -35.22 3.59
CA SER A 603 20.42 -35.49 2.19
C SER A 603 20.38 -34.18 1.39
N VAL A 604 21.14 -34.12 0.30
CA VAL A 604 21.08 -33.01 -0.66
C VAL A 604 19.93 -33.28 -1.62
N VAL A 605 18.80 -32.61 -1.42
CA VAL A 605 17.60 -32.78 -2.27
C VAL A 605 17.75 -32.05 -3.61
N ALA A 606 18.44 -30.90 -3.62
CA ALA A 606 18.77 -30.20 -4.86
C ALA A 606 20.13 -29.51 -4.78
N ARG A 607 20.74 -29.26 -5.94
CA ARG A 607 22.06 -28.64 -6.06
C ARG A 607 22.18 -27.85 -7.34
N GLU A 608 22.68 -26.63 -7.22
CA GLU A 608 23.10 -25.77 -8.32
C GLU A 608 24.57 -25.35 -8.16
N THR A 609 25.18 -24.87 -9.24
CA THR A 609 26.61 -24.50 -9.24
C THR A 609 26.91 -23.35 -10.19
N LEU A 610 27.49 -22.27 -9.63
CA LEU A 610 27.94 -21.10 -10.36
C LEU A 610 29.37 -21.33 -10.87
N LYS A 611 29.52 -21.29 -12.20
CA LYS A 611 30.82 -21.49 -12.86
C LYS A 611 31.74 -20.28 -12.58
N PRO A 612 32.99 -20.49 -12.16
CA PRO A 612 33.92 -19.41 -11.84
C PRO A 612 34.20 -18.48 -13.03
N PHE A 613 34.52 -17.22 -12.75
CA PHE A 613 35.09 -16.30 -13.73
C PHE A 613 36.34 -16.88 -14.39
N ARG A 614 36.42 -16.84 -15.71
CA ARG A 614 37.50 -17.43 -16.51
C ARG A 614 38.32 -16.34 -17.18
N LYS A 615 39.42 -15.94 -16.53
CA LYS A 615 40.51 -15.24 -17.21
C LYS A 615 41.15 -16.20 -18.23
N ASP A 616 41.24 -15.78 -19.49
CA ASP A 616 42.00 -16.55 -20.47
C ASP A 616 43.51 -16.34 -20.26
N VAL A 617 44.13 -17.31 -19.61
CA VAL A 617 45.59 -17.33 -19.38
C VAL A 617 46.39 -17.75 -20.62
N LEU A 618 45.71 -18.13 -21.71
CA LEU A 618 46.33 -18.58 -22.96
C LEU A 618 46.31 -17.53 -24.08
N GLN A 619 45.59 -16.42 -23.89
CA GLN A 619 45.44 -15.33 -24.88
C GLN A 619 46.77 -14.77 -25.43
N LYS A 620 47.87 -14.90 -24.67
CA LYS A 620 49.23 -14.45 -25.05
C LYS A 620 50.16 -15.59 -25.49
N LEU A 621 49.65 -16.77 -25.85
CA LEU A 621 50.45 -17.89 -26.38
C LEU A 621 50.19 -18.15 -27.85
N HIS A 622 51.27 -18.28 -28.63
CA HIS A 622 51.23 -18.87 -29.97
C HIS A 622 51.10 -20.40 -29.88
N ALA A 623 50.52 -21.00 -30.91
CA ALA A 623 49.90 -22.33 -30.87
C ALA A 623 50.84 -23.54 -30.59
N ALA A 624 52.17 -23.36 -30.57
CA ALA A 624 53.15 -24.45 -30.58
C ALA A 624 53.62 -24.97 -29.20
N ASP A 625 53.43 -24.24 -28.09
CA ASP A 625 54.00 -24.61 -26.78
C ASP A 625 52.98 -25.25 -25.82
N ALA A 626 52.84 -26.57 -25.93
CA ALA A 626 51.99 -27.37 -25.05
C ALA A 626 52.45 -27.38 -23.57
N SER A 627 53.75 -27.23 -23.31
CA SER A 627 54.32 -27.29 -21.96
C SER A 627 53.92 -26.07 -21.13
N ARG A 628 54.02 -24.87 -21.73
CA ARG A 628 53.71 -23.59 -21.11
C ARG A 628 52.21 -23.40 -20.96
N ARG A 629 51.42 -23.90 -21.93
CA ARG A 629 49.95 -24.04 -21.81
C ARG A 629 49.57 -24.87 -20.57
N LYS A 630 50.17 -26.05 -20.38
CA LYS A 630 49.89 -26.92 -19.21
C LYS A 630 50.28 -26.24 -17.89
N LYS A 631 51.46 -25.60 -17.84
CA LYS A 631 51.97 -24.87 -16.65
C LYS A 631 51.06 -23.73 -16.21
N LEU A 632 50.51 -22.95 -17.15
CA LEU A 632 49.60 -21.85 -16.83
C LEU A 632 48.21 -22.33 -16.37
N LEU A 633 47.70 -23.41 -16.97
CA LEU A 633 46.44 -24.03 -16.55
C LEU A 633 46.55 -24.65 -15.14
N GLU A 634 47.64 -25.36 -14.81
CA GLU A 634 47.85 -25.86 -13.45
C GLU A 634 48.02 -24.71 -12.44
N LYS A 635 48.77 -23.65 -12.76
CA LYS A 635 48.88 -22.47 -11.87
C LYS A 635 47.52 -21.78 -11.64
N GLN A 636 46.66 -21.70 -12.66
CA GLN A 636 45.29 -21.18 -12.52
C GLN A 636 44.41 -22.10 -11.65
N LYS A 637 44.52 -23.41 -11.84
CA LYS A 637 43.78 -24.44 -11.08
C LYS A 637 44.18 -24.47 -9.60
N GLU A 638 45.47 -24.40 -9.31
CA GLU A 638 45.99 -24.32 -7.93
C GLU A 638 45.57 -23.01 -7.25
N GLY A 639 45.68 -21.88 -7.94
CA GLY A 639 45.20 -20.59 -7.44
C GLY A 639 43.70 -20.60 -7.10
N ARG A 640 42.87 -21.18 -7.97
CA ARG A 640 41.43 -21.39 -7.70
C ARG A 640 41.17 -22.31 -6.52
N ARG A 641 41.97 -23.38 -6.34
CA ARG A 641 41.84 -24.29 -5.19
C ARG A 641 42.14 -23.57 -3.87
N LYS A 642 43.16 -22.70 -3.84
CA LYS A 642 43.48 -21.85 -2.68
C LYS A 642 42.37 -20.84 -2.41
N LEU A 643 41.88 -20.15 -3.44
CA LEU A 643 40.75 -19.22 -3.31
C LEU A 643 39.47 -19.90 -2.80
N ARG A 644 39.15 -21.12 -3.25
CA ARG A 644 37.99 -21.89 -2.75
C ARG A 644 38.11 -22.29 -1.27
N ALA A 645 39.33 -22.49 -0.77
CA ALA A 645 39.57 -22.93 0.60
C ALA A 645 39.51 -21.78 1.64
N VAL A 646 39.62 -20.53 1.19
CA VAL A 646 39.67 -19.32 2.03
C VAL A 646 38.50 -18.36 1.74
N GLY A 647 37.89 -18.45 0.56
CA GLY A 647 36.84 -17.55 0.10
C GLY A 647 35.47 -17.89 0.67
N ASN A 648 35.07 -17.14 1.71
CA ASN A 648 33.66 -16.99 2.04
C ASN A 648 32.94 -16.24 0.90
N VAL A 649 31.70 -16.66 0.60
CA VAL A 649 30.82 -15.95 -0.34
C VAL A 649 29.97 -15.03 0.50
N ALA A 650 30.31 -13.74 0.52
CA ALA A 650 29.40 -12.72 1.02
C ALA A 650 28.20 -12.65 0.06
N ILE A 651 26.99 -12.78 0.61
CA ILE A 651 25.73 -12.59 -0.11
C ILE A 651 25.30 -11.15 0.18
N ASP A 652 24.97 -10.38 -0.85
CA ASP A 652 24.48 -9.01 -0.67
C ASP A 652 23.10 -9.03 0.01
N ASN A 653 22.89 -8.16 0.99
CA ASN A 653 21.63 -8.03 1.73
C ASN A 653 20.46 -7.72 0.79
N LYS A 654 20.69 -6.93 -0.28
CA LYS A 654 19.67 -6.63 -1.28
C LYS A 654 19.32 -7.85 -2.15
N ALA A 655 20.32 -8.65 -2.53
CA ALA A 655 20.10 -9.91 -3.23
C ALA A 655 19.32 -10.91 -2.36
N PHE A 656 19.62 -10.93 -1.05
CA PHE A 656 18.90 -11.73 -0.06
C PHE A 656 17.45 -11.26 0.14
N GLN A 657 17.22 -9.94 0.23
CA GLN A 657 15.90 -9.33 0.26
C GLN A 657 15.07 -9.72 -0.97
N SER A 658 15.62 -9.62 -2.18
CA SER A 658 14.91 -10.00 -3.41
C SER A 658 14.49 -11.46 -3.41
N PHE A 659 15.37 -12.36 -2.95
CA PHE A 659 15.06 -13.78 -2.80
C PHE A 659 13.98 -14.04 -1.73
N LEU A 660 14.05 -13.40 -0.56
CA LEU A 660 13.04 -13.52 0.49
C LEU A 660 11.70 -12.89 0.07
N ALA A 661 11.71 -11.76 -0.67
CA ALA A 661 10.52 -11.13 -1.22
C ALA A 661 9.79 -12.07 -2.20
N ASN A 662 10.55 -12.77 -3.05
CA ASN A 662 10.05 -13.82 -3.94
C ASN A 662 9.61 -15.11 -3.22
N LEU A 663 9.75 -15.17 -1.89
CA LEU A 663 9.32 -16.27 -1.01
C LEU A 663 8.25 -15.85 0.03
N THR A 664 8.02 -14.55 0.24
CA THR A 664 6.96 -13.98 1.10
C THR A 664 5.74 -13.54 0.29
N ARG A 665 5.95 -12.96 -0.90
CA ARG A 665 4.86 -12.39 -1.69
C ARG A 665 4.18 -13.42 -2.58
N SER A 666 2.90 -13.62 -2.31
CA SER A 666 1.90 -14.05 -3.29
C SER A 666 0.97 -12.93 -3.74
N THR A 667 1.47 -11.68 -3.82
CA THR A 667 1.14 -10.94 -5.06
C THR A 667 1.63 -11.81 -6.22
N PRO A 668 0.86 -11.89 -7.32
CA PRO A 668 1.06 -12.93 -8.32
C PRO A 668 2.52 -12.96 -8.78
N THR A 669 3.12 -14.14 -8.80
CA THR A 669 4.49 -14.34 -9.27
C THR A 669 4.58 -14.35 -10.80
N THR A 670 3.73 -13.56 -11.43
CA THR A 670 4.03 -12.85 -12.67
C THR A 670 4.77 -11.58 -12.26
N MET A 671 6.06 -11.44 -12.59
CA MET A 671 6.70 -10.12 -12.54
C MET A 671 5.79 -9.14 -13.31
N PRO A 672 5.35 -8.01 -12.73
CA PRO A 672 4.20 -7.25 -13.25
C PRO A 672 4.26 -7.05 -14.75
N LEU A 673 3.15 -7.32 -15.46
CA LEU A 673 3.08 -7.27 -16.92
C LEU A 673 3.87 -8.37 -17.65
N GLU A 674 4.14 -9.52 -17.02
CA GLU A 674 4.66 -10.73 -17.72
C GLU A 674 3.76 -11.13 -18.91
N LYS A 675 2.45 -10.92 -18.78
CA LYS A 675 1.45 -11.06 -19.86
C LYS A 675 1.68 -10.16 -21.08
N LEU A 676 2.60 -9.18 -21.01
CA LEU A 676 3.01 -8.33 -22.13
C LEU A 676 4.28 -8.82 -22.84
N GLU A 677 5.03 -9.79 -22.30
CA GLU A 677 6.18 -10.36 -23.01
C GLU A 677 5.74 -11.00 -24.33
N GLY A 678 6.35 -10.57 -25.43
CA GLY A 678 6.00 -11.01 -26.78
C GLY A 678 4.72 -10.39 -27.34
N VAL A 679 3.95 -9.59 -26.58
CA VAL A 679 2.71 -9.00 -27.07
C VAL A 679 2.97 -8.09 -28.26
N GLU A 680 2.30 -8.41 -29.36
CA GLU A 680 2.36 -7.61 -30.58
C GLU A 680 1.34 -6.47 -30.59
N LEU A 681 1.84 -5.26 -30.80
CA LEU A 681 1.07 -4.04 -31.05
C LEU A 681 1.34 -3.56 -32.49
N PRO A 682 0.42 -2.82 -33.13
CA PRO A 682 0.79 -1.93 -34.24
C PRO A 682 1.89 -0.96 -33.79
N ALA A 683 2.69 -0.45 -34.73
CA ALA A 683 3.70 0.57 -34.44
C ALA A 683 3.10 1.75 -33.66
N ALA A 684 3.84 2.28 -32.69
CA ALA A 684 3.36 3.41 -31.89
C ALA A 684 3.31 4.70 -32.73
N ALA A 685 2.46 5.64 -32.29
CA ALA A 685 2.26 6.93 -32.91
C ALA A 685 2.52 8.03 -31.86
N ASP A 686 3.58 8.80 -32.07
CA ASP A 686 4.05 9.82 -31.13
C ASP A 686 3.56 11.20 -31.58
N MET A 687 2.54 11.71 -30.90
CA MET A 687 1.92 12.98 -31.28
C MET A 687 2.67 14.22 -30.75
N HIS A 688 3.91 14.09 -30.24
CA HIS A 688 4.71 15.23 -29.82
C HIS A 688 6.22 14.94 -29.80
N VAL A 689 6.95 15.29 -30.88
CA VAL A 689 8.42 15.15 -30.94
C VAL A 689 9.15 16.42 -31.40
N HIS A 690 10.28 16.75 -30.77
CA HIS A 690 11.21 17.78 -31.24
C HIS A 690 12.45 17.13 -31.88
N LEU A 691 12.68 17.35 -33.17
CA LEU A 691 13.80 16.73 -33.91
C LEU A 691 15.00 17.66 -34.13
N ARG A 692 14.85 18.97 -33.88
CA ARG A 692 15.91 20.00 -34.02
C ARG A 692 16.47 20.00 -35.46
N GLU A 693 17.68 20.51 -35.63
CA GLU A 693 18.33 20.77 -36.92
C GLU A 693 19.80 20.35 -36.91
N ASN A 694 20.42 20.27 -38.09
CA ASN A 694 21.84 19.94 -38.30
C ASN A 694 22.24 18.61 -37.62
N GLU A 695 23.44 18.51 -37.03
CA GLU A 695 23.97 17.27 -36.46
C GLU A 695 23.09 16.67 -35.34
N MET A 696 22.25 17.49 -34.69
CA MET A 696 21.26 17.00 -33.73
C MET A 696 20.14 16.22 -34.43
N MET A 697 19.62 16.73 -35.54
CA MET A 697 18.57 16.08 -36.34
C MET A 697 19.06 14.72 -36.88
N GLU A 698 20.30 14.67 -37.37
CA GLU A 698 20.94 13.44 -37.85
C GLU A 698 21.06 12.38 -36.74
N LEU A 699 21.42 12.79 -35.52
CA LEU A 699 21.54 11.91 -34.37
C LEU A 699 20.19 11.37 -33.86
N VAL A 700 19.15 12.21 -33.81
CA VAL A 700 17.90 11.87 -33.09
C VAL A 700 16.78 11.34 -33.98
N THR A 701 16.75 11.69 -35.27
CA THR A 701 15.69 11.24 -36.19
C THR A 701 15.67 9.70 -36.34
N PRO A 702 16.81 8.98 -36.46
CA PRO A 702 16.82 7.52 -36.48
C PRO A 702 16.30 6.87 -35.18
N MET A 703 16.37 7.57 -34.04
CA MET A 703 15.91 7.05 -32.75
C MET A 703 14.38 6.90 -32.66
N ILE A 704 13.62 7.54 -33.56
CA ILE A 704 12.16 7.37 -33.67
C ILE A 704 11.81 5.90 -33.89
N ARG A 705 12.43 5.25 -34.89
CA ARG A 705 12.23 3.83 -35.18
C ARG A 705 12.63 2.98 -33.98
N ARG A 706 13.78 3.26 -33.35
CA ARG A 706 14.24 2.50 -32.18
C ARG A 706 13.23 2.51 -31.01
N GLY A 707 12.57 3.64 -30.78
CA GLY A 707 11.52 3.78 -29.77
C GLY A 707 10.23 2.99 -30.03
N GLY A 708 10.12 2.25 -31.15
CA GLY A 708 8.93 1.52 -31.57
C GLY A 708 7.90 2.36 -32.33
N VAL A 709 8.29 3.54 -32.84
CA VAL A 709 7.40 4.53 -33.45
C VAL A 709 7.58 4.59 -34.97
N ASN A 710 6.50 4.63 -35.75
CA ASN A 710 6.56 4.93 -37.21
C ASN A 710 5.81 6.20 -37.62
N THR A 711 5.05 6.83 -36.73
CA THR A 711 4.27 8.04 -37.02
C THR A 711 4.58 9.10 -35.98
N VAL A 712 4.97 10.30 -36.40
CA VAL A 712 5.33 11.39 -35.47
C VAL A 712 4.70 12.72 -35.84
N PHE A 713 4.30 13.52 -34.85
CA PHE A 713 3.90 14.92 -35.03
C PHE A 713 5.05 15.87 -34.63
N VAL A 714 5.59 16.56 -35.62
CA VAL A 714 6.88 17.27 -35.54
C VAL A 714 6.69 18.71 -35.07
N MET A 715 7.48 19.09 -34.08
CA MET A 715 7.48 20.41 -33.47
C MET A 715 8.25 21.46 -34.29
N PRO A 716 7.69 22.67 -34.54
CA PRO A 716 8.22 23.64 -35.51
C PRO A 716 9.16 24.70 -34.92
N ASN A 717 9.60 24.56 -33.67
CA ASN A 717 10.47 25.51 -32.96
C ASN A 717 11.97 25.31 -33.28
N LEU A 718 12.30 25.41 -34.57
CA LEU A 718 13.67 25.55 -35.08
C LEU A 718 14.16 27.01 -35.00
N VAL A 719 15.40 27.29 -35.39
CA VAL A 719 15.97 28.64 -35.46
C VAL A 719 16.42 28.96 -36.89
N PRO A 720 15.60 29.65 -37.72
CA PRO A 720 14.33 30.31 -37.40
C PRO A 720 13.13 29.34 -37.32
N PRO A 721 12.02 29.72 -36.65
CA PRO A 721 10.84 28.88 -36.54
C PRO A 721 10.16 28.62 -37.89
N ILE A 722 9.50 27.46 -38.04
CA ILE A 722 8.82 27.07 -39.27
C ILE A 722 7.47 27.79 -39.38
N THR A 723 7.46 28.96 -40.03
CA THR A 723 6.27 29.81 -40.19
C THR A 723 5.66 29.78 -41.60
N THR A 724 6.32 29.13 -42.57
CA THR A 724 5.88 29.07 -43.98
C THR A 724 5.81 27.63 -44.50
N VAL A 725 4.92 27.41 -45.47
CA VAL A 725 4.73 26.09 -46.11
C VAL A 725 6.01 25.61 -46.80
N ALA A 726 6.71 26.48 -47.51
CA ALA A 726 7.96 26.15 -48.19
C ALA A 726 9.06 25.68 -47.20
N HIS A 727 9.22 26.36 -46.06
CA HIS A 727 10.17 25.93 -45.03
C HIS A 727 9.76 24.57 -44.42
N CYS A 728 8.47 24.41 -44.14
CA CYS A 728 7.91 23.17 -43.59
C CYS A 728 8.16 21.95 -44.50
N LEU A 729 7.94 22.10 -45.81
CA LEU A 729 8.18 21.04 -46.79
C LEU A 729 9.67 20.74 -47.00
N ALA A 730 10.54 21.76 -46.96
CA ALA A 730 11.98 21.58 -47.06
C ALA A 730 12.53 20.78 -45.86
N TYR A 731 12.10 21.11 -44.65
CA TYR A 731 12.45 20.38 -43.43
C TYR A 731 11.88 18.96 -43.42
N LYS A 732 10.62 18.76 -43.85
CA LYS A 732 10.03 17.42 -44.03
C LYS A 732 10.89 16.54 -44.93
N LYS A 733 11.41 17.10 -46.03
CA LYS A 733 12.26 16.37 -46.97
C LYS A 733 13.55 15.88 -46.30
N GLN A 734 14.23 16.72 -45.51
CA GLN A 734 15.43 16.32 -44.78
C GLN A 734 15.15 15.20 -43.77
N LEU A 735 14.03 15.30 -43.03
CA LEU A 735 13.60 14.23 -42.11
C LEU A 735 13.31 12.91 -42.83
N GLN A 736 12.67 12.98 -44.01
CA GLN A 736 12.39 11.80 -44.84
C GLN A 736 13.65 11.18 -45.47
N GLU A 737 14.70 11.97 -45.70
CA GLU A 737 16.01 11.46 -46.16
C GLU A 737 16.75 10.70 -45.03
N LEU A 738 16.61 11.12 -43.77
CA LEU A 738 17.19 10.46 -42.60
C LEU A 738 16.41 9.24 -42.12
N ALA A 739 15.08 9.29 -42.19
CA ALA A 739 14.20 8.18 -41.84
C ALA A 739 13.06 8.06 -42.85
N SER A 740 13.38 7.51 -44.01
CA SER A 740 12.42 7.21 -45.09
C SER A 740 11.24 6.35 -44.65
N ASP A 741 11.38 5.64 -43.52
CA ASP A 741 10.37 4.78 -42.94
C ASP A 741 9.40 5.44 -41.95
N VAL A 742 9.60 6.71 -41.61
CA VAL A 742 8.74 7.42 -40.65
C VAL A 742 7.74 8.33 -41.37
N THR A 743 6.49 8.31 -40.92
CA THR A 743 5.44 9.24 -41.34
C THR A 743 5.52 10.51 -40.51
N PHE A 744 6.06 11.57 -41.11
CA PHE A 744 6.17 12.90 -40.48
C PHE A 744 4.90 13.74 -40.71
N LEU A 745 4.13 13.92 -39.65
CA LEU A 745 3.01 14.86 -39.57
C LEU A 745 3.58 16.25 -39.22
N MET A 746 3.58 17.15 -40.20
CA MET A 746 4.24 18.44 -40.05
C MET A 746 3.29 19.50 -39.47
N SER A 747 3.88 20.51 -38.84
CA SER A 747 3.16 21.66 -38.31
C SER A 747 3.85 22.99 -38.62
N LEU A 748 3.11 24.09 -38.48
CA LEU A 748 3.66 25.45 -38.47
C LEU A 748 3.70 26.02 -37.05
N TYR A 749 4.65 26.92 -36.80
CA TYR A 749 4.74 27.70 -35.56
C TYR A 749 3.72 28.84 -35.60
N LEU A 750 2.84 28.96 -34.60
CA LEU A 750 1.86 30.04 -34.50
C LEU A 750 2.56 31.39 -34.33
N HIS A 751 2.63 32.17 -35.41
CA HIS A 751 3.37 33.43 -35.50
C HIS A 751 2.45 34.57 -35.97
N PRO A 752 2.64 35.84 -35.55
CA PRO A 752 1.87 37.02 -36.02
C PRO A 752 1.86 37.30 -37.54
N HIS A 753 2.45 36.44 -38.37
CA HIS A 753 2.41 36.52 -39.83
C HIS A 753 1.65 35.35 -40.48
N ILE A 754 1.24 34.34 -39.69
CA ILE A 754 0.30 33.33 -40.16
C ILE A 754 -1.07 33.99 -40.32
N SER A 755 -1.64 33.81 -41.51
CA SER A 755 -2.95 34.35 -41.89
C SER A 755 -3.90 33.22 -42.27
N PRO A 756 -5.21 33.47 -42.40
CA PRO A 756 -6.15 32.51 -42.98
C PRO A 756 -5.74 31.99 -44.38
N ALA A 757 -5.03 32.79 -45.18
CA ALA A 757 -4.49 32.33 -46.45
C ALA A 757 -3.38 31.27 -46.26
N THR A 758 -2.49 31.49 -45.28
CA THR A 758 -1.44 30.54 -44.88
C THR A 758 -2.03 29.22 -44.38
N VAL A 759 -3.16 29.25 -43.66
CA VAL A 759 -3.87 28.02 -43.21
C VAL A 759 -4.36 27.20 -44.41
N LYS A 760 -4.94 27.85 -45.42
CA LYS A 760 -5.40 27.17 -46.66
C LYS A 760 -4.25 26.56 -47.44
N GLU A 761 -3.17 27.32 -47.62
CA GLU A 761 -1.94 26.87 -48.30
C GLU A 761 -1.34 25.66 -47.56
N ALA A 762 -1.25 25.74 -46.23
CA ALA A 762 -0.73 24.66 -45.39
C ALA A 762 -1.58 23.39 -45.50
N LYS A 763 -2.91 23.49 -45.45
CA LYS A 763 -3.82 22.36 -45.63
C LYS A 763 -3.66 21.71 -47.02
N GLN A 764 -3.57 22.52 -48.08
CA GLN A 764 -3.35 22.04 -49.45
C GLN A 764 -2.00 21.31 -49.60
N ALA A 765 -0.97 21.75 -48.88
CA ALA A 765 0.34 21.10 -48.82
C ALA A 765 0.41 19.87 -47.89
N GLY A 766 -0.70 19.47 -47.27
CA GLY A 766 -0.76 18.31 -46.36
C GLY A 766 -0.14 18.56 -44.97
N ILE A 767 0.06 19.81 -44.57
CA ILE A 767 0.47 20.16 -43.21
C ILE A 767 -0.70 19.91 -42.25
N THR A 768 -0.42 19.29 -41.11
CA THR A 768 -1.44 18.67 -40.26
C THR A 768 -2.03 19.64 -39.23
N GLY A 769 -1.23 20.59 -38.73
CA GLY A 769 -1.65 21.51 -37.68
C GLY A 769 -0.74 22.72 -37.48
N ILE A 770 -1.05 23.50 -36.44
CA ILE A 770 -0.26 24.66 -36.02
C ILE A 770 0.00 24.55 -34.52
N LYS A 771 1.26 24.71 -34.10
CA LYS A 771 1.70 24.63 -32.70
C LYS A 771 1.88 26.03 -32.12
N SER A 772 1.21 26.28 -30.99
CA SER A 772 1.39 27.47 -30.16
C SER A 772 2.40 27.20 -29.05
N TYR A 773 3.28 28.18 -28.82
CA TYR A 773 4.19 28.24 -27.69
C TYR A 773 3.97 29.54 -26.92
N PRO A 774 3.89 29.52 -25.58
CA PRO A 774 3.81 30.73 -24.78
C PRO A 774 5.14 31.50 -24.83
N HIS A 775 5.05 32.83 -24.96
CA HIS A 775 6.19 33.72 -25.18
C HIS A 775 7.28 33.60 -24.11
N GLY A 776 8.50 33.21 -24.51
CA GLY A 776 9.69 33.17 -23.64
C GLY A 776 9.67 32.09 -22.55
N VAL A 777 8.72 31.15 -22.56
CA VAL A 777 8.58 30.14 -21.50
C VAL A 777 9.46 28.91 -21.75
N THR A 778 9.53 28.45 -23.01
CA THR A 778 10.24 27.22 -23.44
C THR A 778 11.30 27.51 -24.49
N THR A 779 12.11 26.51 -24.88
CA THR A 779 13.21 26.71 -25.83
C THR A 779 12.70 27.13 -27.22
N HIS A 780 13.33 28.19 -27.78
CA HIS A 780 12.98 28.83 -29.06
C HIS A 780 11.53 29.34 -29.11
N SER A 781 11.03 29.91 -27.99
CA SER A 781 9.69 30.51 -27.88
C SER A 781 9.69 32.05 -27.81
N ASP A 782 10.78 32.69 -28.22
CA ASP A 782 10.94 34.15 -28.23
C ASP A 782 9.95 34.86 -29.17
N HIS A 783 9.41 34.14 -30.16
CA HIS A 783 8.31 34.59 -31.02
C HIS A 783 6.94 34.03 -30.59
N GLY A 784 6.83 33.51 -29.36
CA GLY A 784 5.64 32.87 -28.82
C GLY A 784 4.49 33.83 -28.53
N VAL A 785 3.35 33.24 -28.19
CA VAL A 785 2.07 33.92 -27.96
C VAL A 785 2.01 34.53 -26.55
N MET A 786 1.61 35.81 -26.48
CA MET A 786 1.20 36.47 -25.24
C MET A 786 -0.32 36.56 -25.09
N SER A 787 -1.06 36.69 -26.20
CA SER A 787 -2.53 36.66 -26.25
C SER A 787 -3.00 35.98 -27.53
N TYR A 788 -4.08 35.20 -27.40
CA TYR A 788 -4.67 34.44 -28.49
C TYR A 788 -5.64 35.24 -29.37
N GLU A 789 -6.10 36.42 -28.92
CA GLU A 789 -7.17 37.17 -29.60
C GLU A 789 -6.81 37.58 -31.03
N GLN A 790 -5.55 37.96 -31.27
CA GLN A 790 -5.04 38.28 -32.62
C GLN A 790 -5.06 37.09 -33.59
N PHE A 791 -5.15 35.85 -33.07
CA PHE A 791 -5.16 34.62 -33.87
C PHE A 791 -6.56 34.05 -34.10
N TYR A 792 -7.63 34.66 -33.56
CA TYR A 792 -9.00 34.19 -33.78
C TYR A 792 -9.37 34.00 -35.26
N PRO A 793 -9.02 34.90 -36.21
CA PRO A 793 -9.28 34.66 -37.64
C PRO A 793 -8.52 33.44 -38.20
N VAL A 794 -7.33 33.14 -37.67
CA VAL A 794 -6.55 31.94 -38.02
C VAL A 794 -7.25 30.70 -37.48
N PHE A 795 -7.79 30.75 -36.26
CA PHE A 795 -8.51 29.64 -35.64
C PHE A 795 -9.85 29.33 -36.30
N GLU A 796 -10.61 30.35 -36.73
CA GLU A 796 -11.81 30.16 -37.57
C GLU A 796 -11.49 29.43 -38.88
N GLU A 797 -10.37 29.77 -39.52
CA GLU A 797 -9.97 29.10 -40.76
C GLU A 797 -9.38 27.71 -40.49
N MET A 798 -8.66 27.50 -39.39
CA MET A 798 -8.22 26.15 -38.98
C MET A 798 -9.42 25.23 -38.68
N GLU A 799 -10.48 25.76 -38.09
CA GLU A 799 -11.74 25.05 -37.86
C GLU A 799 -12.38 24.63 -39.20
N ARG A 800 -12.48 25.55 -40.16
CA ARG A 800 -13.01 25.29 -41.52
C ARG A 800 -12.16 24.30 -42.32
N GLN A 801 -10.83 24.39 -42.23
CA GLN A 801 -9.89 23.49 -42.90
C GLN A 801 -9.70 22.17 -42.15
N ASP A 802 -10.34 21.98 -40.99
CA ASP A 802 -10.15 20.82 -40.12
C ASP A 802 -8.66 20.56 -39.86
N MET A 803 -7.95 21.57 -39.36
CA MET A 803 -6.56 21.50 -38.90
C MET A 803 -6.50 21.43 -37.37
N VAL A 804 -5.43 20.84 -36.85
CA VAL A 804 -5.24 20.71 -35.39
C VAL A 804 -4.47 21.91 -34.83
N LEU A 805 -4.96 22.48 -33.73
CA LEU A 805 -4.26 23.47 -32.91
C LEU A 805 -3.62 22.78 -31.71
N ASN A 806 -2.29 22.73 -31.69
CA ASN A 806 -1.53 22.18 -30.58
C ASN A 806 -1.12 23.32 -29.62
N LEU A 807 -1.47 23.20 -28.34
CA LEU A 807 -1.22 24.22 -27.32
C LEU A 807 -0.19 23.71 -26.30
N HIS A 808 0.97 24.36 -26.24
CA HIS A 808 1.85 24.24 -25.08
C HIS A 808 1.20 24.99 -23.91
N GLY A 809 0.58 24.25 -22.99
CA GLY A 809 -0.37 24.81 -22.01
C GLY A 809 0.26 25.43 -20.77
N GLU A 810 1.01 26.52 -20.91
CA GLU A 810 1.51 27.32 -19.78
C GLU A 810 1.23 28.81 -20.02
N LEU A 811 0.91 29.56 -18.96
CA LEU A 811 0.94 31.03 -19.04
C LEU A 811 2.38 31.56 -18.90
N PRO A 812 2.79 32.57 -19.69
CA PRO A 812 4.02 33.31 -19.44
C PRO A 812 4.03 33.96 -18.04
N PRO A 813 5.16 33.94 -17.31
CA PRO A 813 5.30 34.72 -16.09
C PRO A 813 5.13 36.22 -16.41
N SER A 814 4.12 36.85 -15.83
CA SER A 814 3.85 38.29 -16.01
C SER A 814 4.20 39.07 -14.72
N GLN A 815 4.71 40.29 -14.88
CA GLN A 815 5.08 41.11 -13.72
C GLN A 815 3.83 41.49 -12.92
N GLY A 816 3.71 40.96 -11.70
CA GLY A 816 2.63 41.28 -10.76
C GLY A 816 1.50 40.25 -10.66
N GLN A 817 1.56 39.12 -11.37
CA GLN A 817 0.66 37.98 -11.16
C GLN A 817 1.37 36.84 -10.41
N ASP A 818 0.62 36.05 -9.64
CA ASP A 818 1.11 34.90 -8.88
C ASP A 818 1.29 33.65 -9.77
N ILE A 819 2.08 33.79 -10.84
CA ILE A 819 2.37 32.75 -11.82
C ILE A 819 3.79 32.22 -11.59
N THR A 820 3.87 30.94 -11.27
CA THR A 820 5.08 30.17 -10.99
C THR A 820 5.16 28.96 -11.92
N VAL A 821 6.33 28.31 -11.99
CA VAL A 821 6.48 27.09 -12.79
C VAL A 821 5.56 25.94 -12.35
N LEU A 822 5.09 25.95 -11.09
CA LEU A 822 4.21 24.91 -10.55
C LEU A 822 2.72 25.12 -10.85
N ASN A 823 2.25 26.37 -11.04
CA ASN A 823 0.83 26.66 -11.33
C ASN A 823 0.58 27.22 -12.75
N ALA A 824 1.61 27.49 -13.55
CA ALA A 824 1.47 28.05 -14.90
C ALA A 824 0.55 27.23 -15.84
N GLU A 825 0.52 25.90 -15.72
CA GLU A 825 -0.40 25.04 -16.47
C GLU A 825 -1.84 25.18 -15.97
N GLU A 826 -2.07 25.14 -14.65
CA GLU A 826 -3.41 25.25 -14.08
C GLU A 826 -4.04 26.63 -14.37
N SER A 827 -3.23 27.68 -14.33
CA SER A 827 -3.62 29.04 -14.72
C SER A 827 -3.92 29.18 -16.22
N PHE A 828 -3.44 28.26 -17.08
CA PHE A 828 -3.75 28.24 -18.52
C PHE A 828 -5.10 27.56 -18.83
N LEU A 829 -5.60 26.66 -17.97
CA LEU A 829 -6.82 25.88 -18.22
C LEU A 829 -8.09 26.72 -18.52
N PRO A 830 -8.30 27.91 -17.92
CA PRO A 830 -9.39 28.81 -18.34
C PRO A 830 -9.28 29.25 -19.80
N THR A 831 -8.06 29.47 -20.32
CA THR A 831 -7.82 29.82 -21.73
C THR A 831 -8.16 28.66 -22.66
N LEU A 832 -7.82 27.42 -22.30
CA LEU A 832 -8.23 26.22 -23.04
C LEU A 832 -9.76 26.14 -23.14
N LYS A 833 -10.46 26.33 -22.02
CA LYS A 833 -11.93 26.30 -21.97
C LYS A 833 -12.56 27.44 -22.78
N ASP A 834 -11.97 28.65 -22.77
CA ASP A 834 -12.46 29.76 -23.59
C ASP A 834 -12.25 29.54 -25.10
N LEU A 835 -11.08 29.01 -25.51
CA LEU A 835 -10.81 28.67 -26.90
C LEU A 835 -11.80 27.62 -27.42
N HIS A 836 -12.03 26.54 -26.67
CA HIS A 836 -13.03 25.53 -27.03
C HIS A 836 -14.46 26.10 -27.09
N ARG A 837 -14.83 26.98 -26.15
CA ARG A 837 -16.14 27.65 -26.13
C ARG A 837 -16.37 28.55 -27.35
N ARG A 838 -15.31 29.18 -27.88
CA ARG A 838 -15.37 30.05 -29.07
C ARG A 838 -15.33 29.27 -30.38
N PHE A 839 -14.51 28.22 -30.44
CA PHE A 839 -14.27 27.39 -31.62
C PHE A 839 -14.62 25.93 -31.30
N PRO A 840 -15.93 25.59 -31.20
CA PRO A 840 -16.36 24.29 -30.70
C PRO A 840 -15.99 23.13 -31.63
N ASN A 841 -15.78 23.38 -32.93
CA ASN A 841 -15.42 22.37 -33.91
C ASN A 841 -13.89 22.29 -34.15
N LEU A 842 -13.13 23.29 -33.71
CA LEU A 842 -11.67 23.29 -33.82
C LEU A 842 -11.06 22.16 -33.00
N ARG A 843 -10.25 21.32 -33.65
CA ARG A 843 -9.50 20.25 -32.97
C ARG A 843 -8.34 20.85 -32.18
N ILE A 844 -8.38 20.77 -30.86
CA ILE A 844 -7.39 21.35 -29.95
C ILE A 844 -6.70 20.24 -29.14
N ILE A 845 -5.37 20.29 -29.08
CA ILE A 845 -4.55 19.47 -28.18
C ILE A 845 -3.99 20.33 -27.05
N LEU A 846 -4.30 19.98 -25.80
CA LEU A 846 -3.49 20.39 -24.66
C LEU A 846 -2.31 19.43 -24.56
N GLU A 847 -1.12 19.94 -24.83
CA GLU A 847 0.08 19.10 -24.86
C GLU A 847 0.49 18.66 -23.45
N HIS A 848 1.22 17.54 -23.36
CA HIS A 848 2.05 17.09 -22.24
C HIS A 848 1.48 17.36 -20.84
N CYS A 849 0.23 16.92 -20.61
CA CYS A 849 -0.51 17.16 -19.36
C CYS A 849 0.23 16.68 -18.11
N THR A 850 0.45 17.59 -17.16
CA THR A 850 1.24 17.36 -15.94
C THR A 850 0.44 17.35 -14.63
N SER A 851 -0.86 17.65 -14.66
CA SER A 851 -1.73 17.69 -13.46
C SER A 851 -3.05 16.95 -13.61
N ALA A 852 -3.61 16.56 -12.46
CA ALA A 852 -4.99 16.10 -12.36
C ALA A 852 -6.00 17.18 -12.82
N ALA A 853 -5.69 18.46 -12.59
CA ALA A 853 -6.50 19.59 -13.03
C ALA A 853 -6.55 19.71 -14.57
N ALA A 854 -5.41 19.54 -15.25
CA ALA A 854 -5.35 19.53 -16.72
C ALA A 854 -6.14 18.36 -17.32
N ILE A 855 -5.98 17.16 -16.76
CA ILE A 855 -6.77 15.98 -17.15
C ILE A 855 -8.27 16.25 -17.00
N GLN A 856 -8.70 16.87 -15.89
CA GLN A 856 -10.11 17.19 -15.69
C GLN A 856 -10.59 18.27 -16.68
N ALA A 857 -9.80 19.33 -16.93
CA ALA A 857 -10.16 20.38 -17.87
C ALA A 857 -10.35 19.88 -19.32
N VAL A 858 -9.54 18.90 -19.75
CA VAL A 858 -9.70 18.24 -21.05
C VAL A 858 -10.95 17.35 -21.09
N LYS A 859 -11.28 16.67 -19.98
CA LYS A 859 -12.53 15.89 -19.84
C LYS A 859 -13.77 16.78 -19.90
N ASP A 860 -13.75 17.95 -19.25
CA ASP A 860 -14.83 18.94 -19.23
C ASP A 860 -15.15 19.55 -20.62
N CYS A 861 -14.19 19.56 -21.54
CA CYS A 861 -14.38 20.07 -22.91
C CYS A 861 -15.12 19.05 -23.82
N GLY A 862 -15.51 19.47 -25.02
CA GLY A 862 -16.13 18.61 -26.04
C GLY A 862 -15.19 17.56 -26.65
N PRO A 863 -15.68 16.75 -27.61
CA PRO A 863 -14.91 15.68 -28.25
C PRO A 863 -13.79 16.20 -29.19
N THR A 864 -13.77 17.50 -29.48
CA THR A 864 -12.75 18.18 -30.27
C THR A 864 -11.52 18.58 -29.47
N VAL A 865 -11.54 18.40 -28.15
CA VAL A 865 -10.39 18.66 -27.26
C VAL A 865 -9.84 17.33 -26.72
N ALA A 866 -8.53 17.15 -26.90
CA ALA A 866 -7.78 16.01 -26.40
C ALA A 866 -6.43 16.47 -25.82
N ALA A 867 -5.62 15.53 -25.32
CA ALA A 867 -4.32 15.81 -24.74
C ALA A 867 -3.29 14.71 -24.96
N THR A 868 -2.02 15.11 -24.99
CA THR A 868 -0.89 14.18 -24.98
C THR A 868 -0.39 13.93 -23.56
N ILE A 869 0.04 12.69 -23.28
CA ILE A 869 0.77 12.32 -22.06
C ILE A 869 2.16 11.84 -22.47
N THR A 870 3.19 12.34 -21.79
CA THR A 870 4.60 12.05 -22.13
C THR A 870 5.07 10.72 -21.58
N ALA A 871 6.23 10.28 -22.09
CA ALA A 871 6.94 9.13 -21.57
C ALA A 871 7.61 9.38 -20.20
N HIS A 872 7.73 10.64 -19.74
CA HIS A 872 8.53 10.99 -18.55
C HIS A 872 7.72 11.51 -17.36
N HIS A 873 6.63 12.26 -17.57
CA HIS A 873 5.73 12.70 -16.47
C HIS A 873 5.09 11.56 -15.65
N PRO A 874 4.88 10.33 -16.15
CA PRO A 874 4.44 9.19 -15.34
C PRO A 874 5.44 8.75 -14.26
N PHE A 875 6.72 9.13 -14.39
CA PHE A 875 7.77 8.86 -13.41
C PHE A 875 7.99 10.02 -12.45
N LEU A 876 8.03 11.24 -12.99
CA LEU A 876 8.57 12.40 -12.32
C LEU A 876 7.58 13.07 -11.36
N ILE A 877 8.12 13.66 -10.29
CA ILE A 877 7.50 14.70 -9.46
C ILE A 877 8.47 15.89 -9.32
N VAL A 878 8.08 16.92 -8.56
CA VAL A 878 8.89 18.12 -8.29
C VAL A 878 10.32 17.80 -7.83
N ASP A 879 10.49 16.80 -6.95
CA ASP A 879 11.79 16.43 -6.39
C ASP A 879 12.76 15.85 -7.43
N ASP A 880 12.25 15.14 -8.45
CA ASP A 880 13.08 14.45 -9.43
C ASP A 880 13.77 15.43 -10.40
N TRP A 881 13.03 16.42 -10.93
CA TRP A 881 13.60 17.41 -11.85
C TRP A 881 14.32 18.56 -11.13
N ALA A 882 14.01 18.79 -9.85
CA ALA A 882 14.86 19.63 -8.99
C ALA A 882 16.21 18.95 -8.69
N GLY A 883 16.25 17.61 -8.65
CA GLY A 883 17.45 16.81 -8.39
C GLY A 883 18.33 16.50 -9.61
N ASP A 884 17.75 16.22 -10.79
CA ASP A 884 18.49 16.00 -12.05
C ASP A 884 18.01 16.97 -13.15
N PRO A 885 18.85 17.92 -13.61
CA PRO A 885 18.53 18.80 -14.73
C PRO A 885 18.11 18.07 -16.01
N HIS A 886 18.56 16.82 -16.23
CA HIS A 886 18.14 16.01 -17.38
C HIS A 886 16.69 15.54 -17.30
N CYS A 887 16.03 15.68 -16.14
CA CYS A 887 14.58 15.47 -15.96
C CYS A 887 13.75 16.78 -16.07
N PHE A 888 14.40 17.94 -16.21
CA PHE A 888 13.72 19.23 -16.33
C PHE A 888 13.06 19.43 -17.71
N CYS A 889 11.73 19.35 -17.71
CA CYS A 889 10.78 19.63 -18.80
C CYS A 889 9.93 20.88 -18.48
N LYS A 890 9.09 21.32 -19.42
CA LYS A 890 8.09 22.37 -19.21
C LYS A 890 6.81 22.05 -20.00
N PRO A 891 5.62 22.02 -19.37
CA PRO A 891 5.37 22.17 -17.94
C PRO A 891 6.08 21.09 -17.12
N VAL A 892 6.41 21.45 -15.89
CA VAL A 892 7.14 20.58 -14.97
C VAL A 892 6.23 19.53 -14.35
N ALA A 893 6.78 18.38 -13.97
CA ALA A 893 6.08 17.43 -13.12
C ALA A 893 5.80 18.04 -11.73
N LYS A 894 4.63 17.78 -11.16
CA LYS A 894 4.16 18.44 -9.93
C LYS A 894 4.16 17.47 -8.75
N LEU A 895 2.98 17.07 -8.25
CA LEU A 895 2.84 16.33 -7.01
C LEU A 895 2.71 14.80 -7.24
N PRO A 896 2.96 13.97 -6.22
CA PRO A 896 2.66 12.53 -6.27
C PRO A 896 1.18 12.22 -6.54
N SER A 897 0.25 13.13 -6.25
CA SER A 897 -1.16 13.04 -6.67
C SER A 897 -1.33 13.16 -8.18
N ASP A 898 -0.63 14.09 -8.82
CA ASP A 898 -0.69 14.31 -10.26
C ASP A 898 -0.09 13.13 -11.03
N ARG A 899 1.08 12.64 -10.60
CA ARG A 899 1.70 11.44 -11.17
C ARG A 899 0.75 10.22 -11.11
N ARG A 900 0.02 10.07 -10.00
CA ARG A 900 -1.02 9.01 -9.87
C ARG A 900 -2.21 9.22 -10.81
N ALA A 901 -2.64 10.47 -11.03
CA ALA A 901 -3.70 10.78 -12.00
C ALA A 901 -3.26 10.50 -13.45
N ILE A 902 -2.02 10.84 -13.80
CA ILE A 902 -1.40 10.56 -15.10
C ILE A 902 -1.33 9.04 -15.34
N LEU A 903 -0.77 8.27 -14.40
CA LEU A 903 -0.69 6.80 -14.46
C LEU A 903 -2.06 6.14 -14.67
N LYS A 904 -3.10 6.61 -13.97
CA LYS A 904 -4.47 6.11 -14.15
C LYS A 904 -5.10 6.52 -15.50
N THR A 905 -4.67 7.65 -16.06
CA THR A 905 -5.20 8.16 -17.34
C THR A 905 -4.63 7.40 -18.54
N LEU A 906 -3.34 7.04 -18.51
CA LEU A 906 -2.66 6.17 -19.50
C LEU A 906 -3.46 4.91 -19.86
N ILE A 907 -4.06 4.26 -18.86
CA ILE A 907 -4.81 3.00 -18.99
C ILE A 907 -6.32 3.17 -18.75
N SER A 908 -6.83 4.40 -18.84
CA SER A 908 -8.26 4.70 -18.70
C SER A 908 -9.11 4.19 -19.88
N GLY A 909 -8.50 4.05 -21.05
CA GLY A 909 -9.21 3.77 -22.31
C GLY A 909 -9.96 4.99 -22.88
N ASP A 910 -9.81 6.18 -22.28
CA ASP A 910 -10.42 7.43 -22.76
C ASP A 910 -9.68 7.94 -24.01
N PRO A 911 -10.32 8.00 -25.19
CA PRO A 911 -9.67 8.40 -26.44
C PRO A 911 -9.25 9.88 -26.49
N LYS A 912 -9.60 10.68 -25.48
CA LYS A 912 -9.07 12.04 -25.31
C LYS A 912 -7.60 12.09 -24.85
N PHE A 913 -7.02 10.99 -24.37
CA PHE A 913 -5.65 10.96 -23.86
C PHE A 913 -4.82 9.95 -24.62
N PHE A 914 -3.73 10.40 -25.24
CA PHE A 914 -2.89 9.54 -26.08
C PHE A 914 -1.42 9.91 -26.03
N PHE A 915 -0.59 9.08 -26.64
CA PHE A 915 0.85 9.20 -26.55
C PHE A 915 1.42 10.39 -27.35
N GLY A 916 2.28 11.16 -26.69
CA GLY A 916 3.17 12.14 -27.32
C GLY A 916 4.37 12.34 -26.42
N THR A 917 5.56 11.97 -26.87
CA THR A 917 6.73 11.76 -26.00
C THR A 917 7.24 13.01 -25.29
N ASP A 918 6.99 14.18 -25.88
CA ASP A 918 7.74 15.43 -25.66
C ASP A 918 9.25 15.17 -25.64
N SER A 919 9.71 14.31 -26.54
CA SER A 919 11.13 14.02 -26.66
C SER A 919 11.83 15.25 -27.20
N ALA A 920 12.54 15.93 -26.31
CA ALA A 920 13.14 17.24 -26.52
C ALA A 920 14.66 17.17 -26.31
N PRO A 921 15.42 16.77 -27.35
CA PRO A 921 16.87 16.67 -27.27
C PRO A 921 17.51 18.06 -27.20
N HIS A 922 18.57 18.10 -26.40
CA HIS A 922 19.44 19.24 -26.16
C HIS A 922 20.86 18.73 -25.92
N PRO A 923 21.92 19.48 -26.32
CA PRO A 923 23.29 19.10 -26.02
C PRO A 923 23.52 18.96 -24.50
N ALA A 924 24.26 17.94 -24.08
CA ALA A 924 24.46 17.60 -22.67
C ALA A 924 24.99 18.77 -21.81
N HIS A 925 25.74 19.69 -22.41
CA HIS A 925 26.26 20.88 -21.74
C HIS A 925 25.20 21.97 -21.50
N THR A 926 24.17 22.14 -22.35
CA THR A 926 23.12 23.16 -22.15
C THR A 926 22.14 22.77 -21.03
N LYS A 927 22.06 21.47 -20.72
CA LYS A 927 21.40 20.94 -19.52
C LYS A 927 22.19 21.19 -18.22
N ARG A 928 23.37 21.82 -18.28
CA ARG A 928 24.24 22.14 -17.13
C ARG A 928 24.70 23.60 -17.07
N ALA A 929 24.12 24.47 -17.88
CA ALA A 929 24.41 25.91 -17.92
C ALA A 929 23.55 26.71 -16.93
N ASP A 930 23.92 27.98 -16.66
CA ASP A 930 23.21 28.89 -15.74
C ASP A 930 21.71 29.08 -16.06
N ARG A 931 21.30 28.80 -17.29
CA ARG A 931 19.90 28.61 -17.67
C ARG A 931 19.74 27.23 -18.32
N PHE A 932 19.15 26.29 -17.59
CA PHE A 932 18.91 24.93 -18.08
C PHE A 932 17.92 24.93 -19.26
N ALA A 933 18.30 24.27 -20.35
CA ALA A 933 17.35 24.00 -21.44
C ALA A 933 16.21 23.09 -20.96
N ALA A 934 14.96 23.48 -21.24
CA ALA A 934 13.77 22.69 -20.87
C ALA A 934 13.51 21.60 -21.92
N GLY A 935 13.36 20.37 -21.47
CA GLY A 935 13.12 19.20 -22.32
C GLY A 935 13.84 17.95 -21.84
N VAL A 936 13.22 16.79 -22.05
CA VAL A 936 13.73 15.47 -21.66
C VAL A 936 13.83 14.62 -22.92
N PHE A 937 14.96 13.93 -23.14
CA PHE A 937 15.13 13.10 -24.34
C PHE A 937 14.64 11.68 -24.11
N THR A 938 13.50 11.32 -24.72
CA THR A 938 12.80 10.06 -24.47
C THR A 938 12.71 9.15 -25.69
N GLN A 939 12.97 9.65 -26.91
CA GLN A 939 12.72 8.91 -28.16
C GLN A 939 13.31 7.49 -28.23
N PRO A 940 14.59 7.22 -27.86
CA PRO A 940 15.24 5.94 -28.17
C PRO A 940 14.53 4.72 -27.58
N HIS A 941 13.79 4.90 -26.48
CA HIS A 941 13.07 3.84 -25.76
C HIS A 941 11.62 4.26 -25.47
N ALA A 942 11.01 5.03 -26.37
CA ALA A 942 9.72 5.71 -26.17
C ALA A 942 8.58 4.79 -25.66
N VAL A 943 8.32 3.67 -26.33
CA VAL A 943 7.34 2.66 -25.88
C VAL A 943 7.80 1.97 -24.60
N GLY A 944 9.10 1.69 -24.47
CA GLY A 944 9.68 1.02 -23.30
C GLY A 944 9.44 1.78 -21.99
N TYR A 945 9.62 3.10 -22.01
CA TYR A 945 9.33 3.96 -20.86
C TYR A 945 7.86 3.98 -20.46
N VAL A 946 6.92 3.85 -21.40
CA VAL A 946 5.49 3.74 -21.07
C VAL A 946 5.21 2.43 -20.34
N VAL A 947 5.79 1.31 -20.78
CA VAL A 947 5.62 0.01 -20.09
C VAL A 947 6.31 0.00 -18.72
N ASP A 948 7.54 0.54 -18.61
CA ASP A 948 8.25 0.75 -17.34
C ASP A 948 7.42 1.57 -16.33
N ALA A 949 6.70 2.60 -16.80
CA ALA A 949 5.86 3.43 -15.94
C ALA A 949 4.64 2.67 -15.40
N LEU A 950 4.06 1.78 -16.23
CA LEU A 950 2.95 0.93 -15.83
C LEU A 950 3.40 -0.19 -14.88
N GLU A 951 4.58 -0.79 -15.09
CA GLU A 951 5.23 -1.66 -14.10
C GLU A 951 5.35 -0.95 -12.75
N GLN A 952 5.96 0.26 -12.73
CA GLN A 952 6.13 1.03 -11.49
C GLN A 952 4.78 1.42 -10.86
N GLY A 953 3.77 1.72 -11.67
CA GLY A 953 2.40 1.99 -11.19
C GLY A 953 1.76 0.80 -10.48
N ILE A 954 2.03 -0.43 -10.93
CA ILE A 954 1.58 -1.66 -10.27
C ILE A 954 2.43 -1.94 -9.03
N GLU A 955 3.76 -1.86 -9.12
CA GLU A 955 4.68 -2.07 -7.99
C GLU A 955 4.42 -1.13 -6.80
N THR A 956 3.89 0.08 -7.08
CA THR A 956 3.53 1.09 -6.07
C THR A 956 2.05 1.08 -5.67
N GLY A 957 1.25 0.12 -6.14
CA GLY A 957 -0.18 -0.01 -5.79
C GLY A 957 -1.07 1.10 -6.35
N VAL A 958 -0.59 1.88 -7.32
CA VAL A 958 -1.36 2.95 -7.98
C VAL A 958 -2.32 2.39 -9.02
N LEU A 959 -1.91 1.30 -9.68
CA LEU A 959 -2.63 0.57 -10.71
C LEU A 959 -2.79 -0.90 -10.29
N ALA A 960 -3.90 -1.53 -10.66
CA ALA A 960 -4.05 -2.99 -10.60
C ALA A 960 -3.41 -3.62 -11.86
N GLU A 961 -2.90 -4.85 -11.78
CA GLU A 961 -2.26 -5.48 -12.94
C GLU A 961 -3.30 -5.79 -14.03
N GLU A 962 -4.47 -6.29 -13.64
CA GLU A 962 -5.64 -6.57 -14.46
C GLU A 962 -6.11 -5.36 -15.28
N ASP A 963 -5.94 -4.14 -14.75
CA ASP A 963 -6.32 -2.90 -15.43
C ASP A 963 -5.46 -2.59 -16.65
N VAL A 964 -4.22 -3.11 -16.71
CA VAL A 964 -3.33 -2.94 -17.85
C VAL A 964 -3.60 -4.05 -18.88
N THR A 965 -4.44 -3.74 -19.87
CA THR A 965 -4.76 -4.66 -20.98
C THR A 965 -4.07 -4.24 -22.28
N LYS A 966 -3.93 -5.21 -23.20
CA LYS A 966 -3.37 -4.96 -24.54
C LYS A 966 -4.16 -3.88 -25.28
N GLU A 967 -5.47 -3.89 -25.16
CA GLU A 967 -6.40 -3.00 -25.87
C GLU A 967 -6.28 -1.56 -25.37
N LYS A 968 -6.16 -1.37 -24.05
CA LYS A 968 -5.90 -0.05 -23.45
C LYS A 968 -4.53 0.49 -23.86
N LEU A 969 -3.50 -0.35 -23.82
CA LEU A 969 -2.12 0.02 -24.20
C LEU A 969 -2.02 0.36 -25.70
N GLN A 970 -2.63 -0.44 -26.58
CA GLN A 970 -2.75 -0.17 -28.01
C GLN A 970 -3.55 1.12 -28.28
N GLY A 971 -4.66 1.31 -27.56
CA GLY A 971 -5.45 2.54 -27.63
C GLY A 971 -4.59 3.78 -27.42
N PHE A 972 -3.89 3.83 -26.28
CA PHE A 972 -3.04 4.95 -25.89
C PHE A 972 -1.81 5.16 -26.81
N LEU A 973 -1.04 4.09 -27.11
CA LEU A 973 0.20 4.17 -27.88
C LEU A 973 0.01 4.29 -29.39
N CYS A 974 -1.06 3.72 -29.94
CA CYS A 974 -1.18 3.46 -31.39
C CYS A 974 -2.42 4.11 -32.01
N ASP A 975 -3.60 3.93 -31.41
CA ASP A 975 -4.86 4.14 -32.13
C ASP A 975 -5.48 5.52 -31.89
N PHE A 976 -5.48 6.01 -30.65
CA PHE A 976 -6.20 7.23 -30.26
C PHE A 976 -5.61 8.48 -30.90
N GLY A 977 -4.27 8.62 -30.90
CA GLY A 977 -3.58 9.72 -31.58
C GLY A 977 -3.84 9.72 -33.09
N ARG A 978 -3.65 8.57 -33.77
CA ARG A 978 -3.93 8.43 -35.22
C ARG A 978 -5.38 8.78 -35.54
N ARG A 979 -6.35 8.33 -34.74
CA ARG A 979 -7.77 8.66 -34.88
C ARG A 979 -8.04 10.15 -34.71
N PHE A 980 -7.51 10.78 -33.66
CA PHE A 980 -7.69 12.20 -33.42
C PHE A 980 -7.13 13.04 -34.56
N TYR A 981 -5.95 12.69 -35.07
CA TYR A 981 -5.28 13.39 -36.17
C TYR A 981 -5.83 13.04 -37.56
N LYS A 982 -6.64 11.98 -37.70
CA LYS A 982 -7.18 11.43 -38.96
C LYS A 982 -6.10 10.87 -39.90
N VAL A 983 -5.13 10.17 -39.30
CA VAL A 983 -3.98 9.56 -40.01
C VAL A 983 -4.20 8.06 -40.11
N GLN A 984 -3.99 7.50 -41.30
CA GLN A 984 -4.01 6.05 -41.54
C GLN A 984 -2.59 5.49 -41.34
N ASP A 985 -2.48 4.30 -40.76
CA ASP A 985 -1.23 3.54 -40.75
C ASP A 985 -1.12 2.79 -42.08
N GLU A 986 -0.54 3.44 -43.10
CA GLU A 986 -0.40 2.87 -44.44
C GLU A 986 0.51 1.62 -44.48
N ARG A 987 1.40 1.49 -43.50
CA ARG A 987 2.43 0.44 -43.46
C ARG A 987 1.98 -0.79 -42.68
N GLN A 988 1.08 -0.62 -41.71
CA GLN A 988 0.58 -1.70 -40.83
C GLN A 988 1.70 -2.47 -40.11
N GLU A 989 2.83 -1.79 -39.86
CA GLU A 989 3.99 -2.38 -39.19
C GLU A 989 3.66 -2.72 -37.73
N ARG A 990 4.31 -3.76 -37.20
CA ARG A 990 4.07 -4.27 -35.86
C ARG A 990 5.35 -4.25 -35.03
N ILE A 991 5.18 -4.06 -33.73
CA ILE A 991 6.22 -4.18 -32.72
C ILE A 991 5.82 -5.25 -31.70
N SER A 992 6.80 -6.00 -31.20
CA SER A 992 6.66 -6.96 -30.11
C SER A 992 7.39 -6.42 -28.88
N LEU A 993 6.69 -6.35 -27.75
CA LEU A 993 7.26 -5.91 -26.48
C LEU A 993 8.18 -7.00 -25.91
N GLN A 994 9.43 -6.66 -25.59
CA GLN A 994 10.39 -7.61 -25.00
C GLN A 994 11.05 -7.04 -23.74
N ARG A 995 11.02 -7.80 -22.65
CA ARG A 995 11.34 -7.29 -21.32
C ARG A 995 12.83 -7.20 -21.06
N ARG A 996 13.27 -6.02 -20.59
CA ARG A 996 14.57 -5.77 -19.91
C ARG A 996 15.79 -6.32 -20.66
N LYS A 997 15.79 -6.21 -22.00
CA LYS A 997 16.91 -6.58 -22.88
C LYS A 997 17.88 -5.43 -23.15
N GLU A 998 17.42 -4.18 -23.07
CA GLU A 998 18.24 -3.00 -23.27
C GLU A 998 18.52 -2.27 -21.95
N VAL A 999 19.77 -1.86 -21.78
CA VAL A 999 20.18 -0.85 -20.81
C VAL A 999 20.21 0.48 -21.53
N VAL A 1000 19.47 1.46 -21.02
CA VAL A 1000 19.47 2.82 -21.57
C VAL A 1000 20.86 3.41 -21.47
N GLU A 1001 21.34 4.00 -22.56
CA GLU A 1001 22.68 4.55 -22.66
C GLU A 1001 22.93 5.72 -21.72
N GLU A 1002 24.14 5.81 -21.18
CA GLU A 1002 24.61 6.98 -20.43
C GLU A 1002 24.63 8.26 -21.29
N ILE A 1003 24.97 8.11 -22.58
CA ILE A 1003 25.06 9.22 -23.52
C ILE A 1003 24.97 8.70 -24.97
N LEU A 1004 24.27 9.42 -25.83
CA LEU A 1004 24.28 9.24 -27.29
C LEU A 1004 25.12 10.36 -27.93
N ARG A 1005 25.84 10.02 -29.00
CA ARG A 1005 26.83 10.90 -29.63
C ARG A 1005 26.69 10.89 -31.15
N SER A 1006 26.88 12.04 -31.79
CA SER A 1006 27.10 12.13 -33.25
C SER A 1006 28.39 11.39 -33.64
N GLU A 1007 28.51 10.97 -34.91
CA GLU A 1007 29.68 10.22 -35.40
C GLU A 1007 31.00 10.99 -35.24
N ASP A 1008 30.95 12.32 -35.33
CA ASP A 1008 32.08 13.23 -35.12
C ASP A 1008 32.32 13.61 -33.64
N GLY A 1009 31.46 13.14 -32.74
CA GLY A 1009 31.50 13.41 -31.30
C GLY A 1009 31.19 14.85 -30.88
N LYS A 1010 30.77 15.75 -31.78
CA LYS A 1010 30.49 17.16 -31.43
C LYS A 1010 29.17 17.34 -30.66
N VAL A 1011 28.16 16.51 -30.95
CA VAL A 1011 26.86 16.55 -30.29
C VAL A 1011 26.74 15.36 -29.36
N GLU A 1012 26.46 15.64 -28.09
CA GLU A 1012 26.15 14.64 -27.08
C GLU A 1012 24.75 14.89 -26.50
N VAL A 1013 23.91 13.86 -26.40
CA VAL A 1013 22.58 13.92 -25.79
C VAL A 1013 22.46 12.85 -24.72
N VAL A 1014 21.84 13.17 -23.59
CA VAL A 1014 21.64 12.24 -22.47
C VAL A 1014 20.20 11.73 -22.48
N PRO A 1015 19.96 10.42 -22.68
CA PRO A 1015 18.63 9.84 -22.57
C PRO A 1015 18.05 9.94 -21.15
N PHE A 1016 16.72 10.03 -21.08
CA PHE A 1016 15.98 9.81 -19.83
C PHE A 1016 16.27 8.44 -19.24
N ARG A 1017 16.28 8.27 -17.90
CA ARG A 1017 16.55 6.97 -17.23
C ARG A 1017 17.84 6.25 -17.67
N ARG A 1018 18.87 7.00 -18.08
CA ARG A 1018 20.22 6.48 -18.36
C ARG A 1018 20.72 5.46 -17.32
N GLY A 1019 21.36 4.40 -17.78
CA GLY A 1019 21.89 3.32 -16.93
C GLY A 1019 20.83 2.40 -16.30
N LYS A 1020 19.55 2.55 -16.64
CA LYS A 1020 18.47 1.64 -16.20
C LYS A 1020 18.15 0.62 -17.30
N MET A 1021 17.63 -0.55 -16.89
CA MET A 1021 16.97 -1.48 -17.80
C MET A 1021 15.61 -0.90 -18.24
N THR A 1022 15.19 -1.19 -19.46
CA THR A 1022 13.87 -0.83 -20.00
C THR A 1022 13.33 -1.92 -20.93
N TRP A 1023 12.06 -1.82 -21.34
CA TRP A 1023 11.45 -2.70 -22.33
C TRP A 1023 11.89 -2.32 -23.77
N GLU A 1024 12.21 -3.33 -24.57
CA GLU A 1024 12.53 -3.23 -25.99
C GLU A 1024 11.23 -3.28 -26.82
N ALA A 1025 11.07 -2.38 -27.78
CA ALA A 1025 9.99 -2.40 -28.76
C ALA A 1025 10.51 -2.95 -30.09
N LYS A 1026 10.56 -4.29 -30.20
CA LYS A 1026 11.20 -4.96 -31.33
C LYS A 1026 10.28 -4.99 -32.56
N TRP A 1027 10.73 -4.44 -33.69
CA TRP A 1027 10.05 -4.57 -34.98
C TRP A 1027 9.95 -6.03 -35.46
N LEU A 1028 8.82 -6.35 -36.08
CA LEU A 1028 8.48 -7.68 -36.60
C LEU A 1028 8.57 -7.77 -38.13
#